data_AF-A0A8I6SR04-F1
#
_entry.id   AF-A0A8I6SR04-F1
#
_cell.length_a   1.000
_cell.length_b   1.000
_cell.length_c   1.000
_cell.angle_alpha   90.00
_cell.angle_beta   90.00
_cell.angle_gamma   90.00
#
_symmetry.space_group_name_H-M   'P 1'
#
loop_
_entity.id
_entity.type
_entity.pdbx_description
1 polymer ?
#
loop_
_entity_poly.entity_id
_entity_poly.type
_entity_poly.pdbx_seq_one_letter_code
_entity_poly.pdbx_strand_id
1 'polypeptide(L)'
;MATVDGRPAQYGISLKQLRELMEHRGREGVSKIQELGGVQEICKKLYTSPSEGLSGSQTDMAHRRETFGSNTIPPKPPKTFLQLIWEALQDVTLIILQIAAIVSLGLSFYKPADEQDAAVPDDEEGIHGWIEGLAILISVIVVVIVTAFNDYTKERQFRGLQGRIEGEHKFSVIRKGEVEQISVGDIVVGDICQIKYGDLLPADGILIQSNDLKIDESSLTGESDHVKKGESFDPMVLSGTHVMEGSGKMVVAAVGVNSQAGIIFTLLGAAVDEQEQEIKKKRKEAKKNRKKKSLSGDEEAPVTGNSHMGAVGTVRTHEVPQNAGDAAPKKEREEDHSKKEKSVLQAKLTKLAIQIGYAGSTIAVLTVVILVIQFCVKTFVIENKPWKNVYANEFVRHFIIGVTVLVVAVPEGLPLAVTLSLAYSVKKMMKDNNLVRHLDACETMGNATAICSDKTGTLTTNRMTVVQSYICEVLSKTIPKFSSIPTNVGNLLIQAISINSAYTSRIMQPEEPSELPKQVGNKTECSLLGFVQALGKNYQTIRDDMPEEMFTRVYTFNSVRKSMSTVIPRQGGGYRLFTKGASEIVLKKCAFIYGRDGHLEKFTREMQERLVRNVIEPMACDGLRTISIAYRDFVPGKAEINQVHYDSEPNWDDEEYTVNNLTAICVVGIEDPVRPEVPDAIKKCQRAGITVRMVTGDNINTARSIATKCGILKPGEDYLILEGKEFNRRIRDSNGEVQQHLLDKVWPRLRVLARSSPTDKYTLVKGIIDSKSTESREVVAVTGDGTNDGPALKKADVGFAMGIAGTDVAKEASDIILTDDNFSSIVKAVMWGRNVYDSIAKFLQFQLTVNIVAVIVAFIGACAVQDSPLKAVQMLWVNLIMDTLASLALATEMPTPDLLLRKPYGRTKPLISRTMMKNILGQAIYQLTVVFSLLFIGDTLLDIPSGRGAELGSGPTEHFTIIFNTFVMMTLFNEINARKIHGQRNVFEGFFTNPIFYSIWVGTLLAQAFIVQFGGAAFSTHALTLEQWCWCLFFGFGTLLWSQIVTTVPTRKIPKIFSWGRGHPDEYAETMHLGEEKFDPDSDKKPRAGQILWIRGLTRLQTQLRVIRAFKSTLEDLEERRSVHSMHSLHSLRSSRSHTGPRPLSDITFIDEDPVKTPTPMNNSFLTKPSRSTLSIPNDPNRRTVTASSSLITDLSKIPHETSI
;
A
#
# COMPACT_ATOMS: atom_id res chain seq x y z
N MET A 1 8.13 -36.91 34.88
CA MET A 1 8.34 -35.59 34.24
C MET A 1 7.39 -35.48 33.06
N ALA A 2 6.98 -34.27 32.66
CA ALA A 2 6.30 -34.10 31.38
C ALA A 2 7.29 -34.37 30.25
N THR A 3 6.86 -35.12 29.24
CA THR A 3 7.62 -35.40 28.02
C THR A 3 6.81 -34.96 26.81
N VAL A 4 7.52 -34.45 25.81
CA VAL A 4 6.98 -34.13 24.48
C VAL A 4 7.73 -35.02 23.52
N ASP A 5 7.02 -35.88 22.80
CA ASP A 5 7.57 -36.82 21.81
C ASP A 5 8.78 -37.63 22.35
N GLY A 6 8.65 -38.12 23.59
CA GLY A 6 9.67 -38.92 24.29
C GLY A 6 10.80 -38.14 24.98
N ARG A 7 11.05 -36.87 24.60
CA ARG A 7 12.08 -36.03 25.23
C ARG A 7 11.55 -35.19 26.41
N PRO A 8 12.40 -34.67 27.32
CA PRO A 8 11.96 -33.80 28.41
C PRO A 8 11.29 -32.52 27.88
N ALA A 9 10.23 -32.07 28.54
CA ALA A 9 9.55 -30.81 28.23
C ALA A 9 10.35 -29.53 28.58
N GLN A 10 11.64 -29.65 28.93
CA GLN A 10 12.50 -28.51 29.26
C GLN A 10 13.69 -28.45 28.28
N TYR A 11 13.83 -27.31 27.60
CA TYR A 11 14.93 -27.03 26.68
C TYR A 11 16.21 -26.65 27.44
N GLY A 12 17.37 -26.91 26.83
CA GLY A 12 18.68 -26.62 27.41
C GLY A 12 19.12 -25.14 27.33
N ILE A 13 18.23 -24.25 26.88
CA ILE A 13 18.42 -22.80 26.80
C ILE A 13 17.09 -22.09 27.00
N SER A 14 17.10 -20.94 27.68
CA SER A 14 15.89 -20.15 27.98
C SER A 14 15.62 -19.06 26.95
N LEU A 15 14.34 -18.66 26.83
CA LEU A 15 13.92 -17.53 25.98
C LEU A 15 14.69 -16.23 26.29
N LYS A 16 15.00 -15.97 27.57
CA LYS A 16 15.76 -14.77 27.98
C LYS A 16 17.19 -14.78 27.41
N GLN A 17 17.87 -15.93 27.49
CA GLN A 17 19.23 -16.09 26.94
C GLN A 17 19.25 -15.99 25.40
N LEU A 18 18.23 -16.51 24.72
CA LEU A 18 18.10 -16.39 23.27
C LEU A 18 17.87 -14.93 22.84
N ARG A 19 17.05 -14.18 23.59
CA ARG A 19 16.83 -12.76 23.35
C ARG A 19 18.10 -11.94 23.58
N GLU A 20 18.76 -12.11 24.73
CA GLU A 20 20.03 -11.45 25.05
C GLU A 20 21.12 -11.75 24.00
N LEU A 21 21.14 -12.97 23.45
CA LEU A 21 22.06 -13.33 22.37
C LEU A 21 21.82 -12.52 21.09
N MET A 22 20.57 -12.19 20.75
CA MET A 22 20.22 -11.37 19.57
C MET A 22 20.42 -9.86 19.78
N GLU A 23 20.75 -9.41 20.99
CA GLU A 23 21.09 -8.00 21.28
C GLU A 23 22.57 -7.71 20.91
N HIS A 24 23.43 -8.74 20.83
CA HIS A 24 24.84 -8.63 20.41
C HIS A 24 25.03 -8.75 18.89
N ARG A 25 26.12 -8.20 18.36
CA ARG A 25 26.44 -8.17 16.91
C ARG A 25 27.91 -8.49 16.64
N GLY A 26 28.23 -8.97 15.44
CA GLY A 26 29.61 -9.17 14.99
C GLY A 26 30.44 -10.03 15.94
N ARG A 27 31.63 -9.53 16.30
CA ARG A 27 32.58 -10.21 17.22
C ARG A 27 32.01 -10.48 18.61
N GLU A 28 31.13 -9.62 19.12
CA GLU A 28 30.48 -9.87 20.42
C GLU A 28 29.49 -11.03 20.31
N GLY A 29 28.69 -11.07 19.23
CA GLY A 29 27.80 -12.18 18.92
C GLY A 29 28.56 -13.51 18.77
N VAL A 30 29.72 -13.51 18.11
CA VAL A 30 30.61 -14.68 18.02
C VAL A 30 31.09 -15.13 19.41
N SER A 31 31.54 -14.20 20.26
CA SER A 31 31.95 -14.52 21.64
C SER A 31 30.79 -15.12 22.44
N LYS A 32 29.59 -14.56 22.32
CA LYS A 32 28.40 -14.99 23.06
C LYS A 32 27.87 -16.35 22.61
N ILE A 33 27.96 -16.67 21.31
CA ILE A 33 27.74 -18.03 20.79
C ILE A 33 28.75 -19.01 21.41
N GLN A 34 30.03 -18.62 21.49
CA GLN A 34 31.09 -19.49 22.00
C GLN A 34 30.92 -19.78 23.51
N GLU A 35 30.53 -18.79 24.31
CA GLU A 35 30.14 -18.97 25.72
C GLU A 35 28.99 -19.99 25.88
N LEU A 36 28.06 -20.05 24.92
CA LEU A 36 26.94 -20.99 24.92
C LEU A 36 27.29 -22.39 24.38
N GLY A 37 28.53 -22.61 23.93
CA GLY A 37 29.04 -23.88 23.40
C GLY A 37 29.03 -24.01 21.87
N GLY A 38 28.81 -22.91 21.14
CA GLY A 38 28.77 -22.91 19.67
C GLY A 38 27.39 -23.24 19.10
N VAL A 39 27.21 -22.94 17.79
CA VAL A 39 25.92 -23.10 17.09
C VAL A 39 25.39 -24.54 17.14
N GLN A 40 26.29 -25.54 17.08
CA GLN A 40 25.96 -26.96 17.21
C GLN A 40 25.32 -27.30 18.57
N GLU A 41 25.90 -26.81 19.68
CA GLU A 41 25.37 -27.05 21.02
C GLU A 41 24.09 -26.25 21.29
N ILE A 42 23.91 -25.07 20.67
CA ILE A 42 22.64 -24.33 20.68
C ILE A 42 21.53 -25.13 19.98
N CYS A 43 21.79 -25.69 18.79
CA CYS A 43 20.83 -26.53 18.08
C CYS A 43 20.42 -27.76 18.92
N LYS A 44 21.40 -28.42 19.55
CA LYS A 44 21.17 -29.55 20.46
C LYS A 44 20.37 -29.16 21.71
N LYS A 45 20.64 -28.01 22.32
CA LYS A 45 19.86 -27.45 23.45
C LYS A 45 18.41 -27.10 23.06
N LEU A 46 18.18 -26.78 21.79
CA LEU A 46 16.86 -26.60 21.17
C LEU A 46 16.25 -27.90 20.61
N TYR A 47 16.91 -29.05 20.80
CA TYR A 47 16.53 -30.36 20.24
C TYR A 47 16.24 -30.31 18.72
N THR A 48 17.13 -29.66 17.98
CA THR A 48 17.10 -29.42 16.52
C THR A 48 18.33 -30.06 15.86
N SER A 49 18.14 -30.73 14.72
CA SER A 49 19.25 -31.28 13.91
C SER A 49 19.78 -30.21 12.93
N PRO A 50 21.09 -29.84 12.93
CA PRO A 50 21.64 -28.83 12.01
C PRO A 50 21.53 -29.19 10.51
N SER A 51 21.37 -30.48 10.18
CA SER A 51 21.16 -30.98 8.82
C SER A 51 19.69 -31.14 8.46
N GLU A 52 18.88 -31.69 9.37
CA GLU A 52 17.50 -32.16 9.10
C GLU A 52 16.41 -31.24 9.67
N GLY A 53 16.76 -30.29 10.53
CA GLY A 53 15.85 -29.35 11.18
C GLY A 53 15.02 -29.99 12.29
N LEU A 54 13.70 -29.79 12.24
CA LEU A 54 12.72 -30.31 13.20
C LEU A 54 11.98 -31.54 12.66
N SER A 55 11.46 -32.35 13.58
CA SER A 55 10.62 -33.54 13.28
C SER A 55 9.24 -33.21 12.70
N GLY A 56 8.82 -31.93 12.74
CA GLY A 56 7.52 -31.48 12.21
C GLY A 56 6.30 -31.96 13.00
N SER A 57 6.49 -32.40 14.25
CA SER A 57 5.41 -32.91 15.11
C SER A 57 4.55 -31.78 15.69
N GLN A 58 3.22 -31.92 15.65
CA GLN A 58 2.30 -30.86 16.08
C GLN A 58 2.36 -30.58 17.59
N THR A 59 2.64 -31.61 18.41
CA THR A 59 2.84 -31.51 19.86
C THR A 59 4.04 -30.63 20.20
N ASP A 60 5.19 -30.88 19.57
CA ASP A 60 6.38 -30.04 19.74
C ASP A 60 6.18 -28.62 19.20
N MET A 61 5.55 -28.47 18.03
CA MET A 61 5.25 -27.15 17.46
C MET A 61 4.34 -26.30 18.38
N ALA A 62 3.36 -26.91 19.03
CA ALA A 62 2.52 -26.25 20.03
C ALA A 62 3.33 -25.88 21.29
N HIS A 63 4.11 -26.82 21.82
CA HIS A 63 4.94 -26.61 23.02
C HIS A 63 6.03 -25.54 22.82
N ARG A 64 6.62 -25.44 21.62
CA ARG A 64 7.54 -24.35 21.24
C ARG A 64 6.83 -22.99 21.23
N ARG A 65 5.59 -22.90 20.73
CA ARG A 65 4.79 -21.67 20.73
C ARG A 65 4.41 -21.23 22.15
N GLU A 66 4.12 -22.17 23.04
CA GLU A 66 3.87 -21.90 24.47
C GLU A 66 5.15 -21.43 25.19
N THR A 67 6.31 -22.05 24.89
CA THR A 67 7.58 -21.75 25.59
C THR A 67 8.28 -20.47 25.10
N PHE A 68 8.28 -20.23 23.78
CA PHE A 68 9.07 -19.17 23.13
C PHE A 68 8.22 -18.08 22.43
N GLY A 69 6.90 -18.26 22.35
CA GLY A 69 5.97 -17.40 21.62
C GLY A 69 5.73 -17.81 20.17
N SER A 70 4.74 -17.19 19.52
CA SER A 70 4.44 -17.35 18.10
C SER A 70 5.11 -16.27 17.24
N ASN A 71 5.37 -16.56 15.96
CA ASN A 71 5.94 -15.59 15.02
C ASN A 71 4.89 -14.60 14.46
N THR A 72 4.12 -13.99 15.36
CA THR A 72 3.02 -13.06 15.03
C THR A 72 3.06 -11.84 15.93
N ILE A 73 3.24 -10.65 15.37
CA ILE A 73 3.10 -9.39 16.12
C ILE A 73 1.60 -9.06 16.18
N PRO A 74 0.98 -8.91 17.37
CA PRO A 74 -0.46 -8.71 17.47
C PRO A 74 -0.87 -7.32 16.92
N PRO A 75 -1.78 -7.24 15.93
CA PRO A 75 -2.24 -5.96 15.39
C PRO A 75 -3.13 -5.22 16.41
N LYS A 76 -3.19 -3.88 16.33
CA LYS A 76 -4.04 -3.09 17.26
C LYS A 76 -5.51 -3.56 17.18
N PRO A 77 -6.19 -3.71 18.33
CA PRO A 77 -7.53 -4.30 18.41
C PRO A 77 -8.57 -3.49 17.62
N PRO A 78 -9.67 -4.12 17.18
CA PRO A 78 -10.75 -3.42 16.49
C PRO A 78 -11.38 -2.35 17.37
N LYS A 79 -11.78 -1.22 16.75
CA LYS A 79 -12.73 -0.32 17.41
C LYS A 79 -14.02 -1.08 17.64
N THR A 80 -14.58 -0.96 18.84
CA THR A 80 -15.90 -1.56 19.11
C THR A 80 -16.98 -0.77 18.37
N PHE A 81 -18.11 -1.41 18.07
CA PHE A 81 -19.25 -0.73 17.45
C PHE A 81 -19.72 0.47 18.29
N LEU A 82 -19.66 0.36 19.64
CA LEU A 82 -19.95 1.46 20.57
C LEU A 82 -18.91 2.60 20.47
N GLN A 83 -17.63 2.29 20.26
CA GLN A 83 -16.61 3.31 20.02
C GLN A 83 -16.86 4.06 18.70
N LEU A 84 -17.29 3.37 17.64
CA LEU A 84 -17.64 4.00 16.36
C LEU A 84 -18.87 4.91 16.48
N ILE A 85 -19.90 4.48 17.24
CA ILE A 85 -21.04 5.34 17.62
C ILE A 85 -20.55 6.59 18.37
N TRP A 86 -19.65 6.43 19.35
CA TRP A 86 -19.10 7.54 20.13
C TRP A 86 -18.19 8.47 19.33
N GLU A 87 -17.54 7.99 18.28
CA GLU A 87 -16.77 8.82 17.35
C GLU A 87 -17.68 9.57 16.37
N ALA A 88 -18.75 8.95 15.85
CA ALA A 88 -19.76 9.61 15.02
C ALA A 88 -20.51 10.72 15.80
N LEU A 89 -20.84 10.49 17.08
CA LEU A 89 -21.45 11.51 17.96
C LEU A 89 -20.53 12.71 18.25
N GLN A 90 -19.25 12.68 17.88
CA GLN A 90 -18.31 13.76 18.16
C GLN A 90 -18.22 14.85 17.09
N ASP A 91 -18.94 14.72 15.96
CA ASP A 91 -18.97 15.75 14.91
C ASP A 91 -19.62 17.05 15.40
N VAL A 92 -19.09 18.18 14.95
CA VAL A 92 -19.52 19.52 15.31
C VAL A 92 -20.91 19.83 14.75
N THR A 93 -21.25 19.34 13.55
CA THR A 93 -22.58 19.48 12.94
C THR A 93 -23.66 18.80 13.80
N LEU A 94 -23.47 17.51 14.08
CA LEU A 94 -24.39 16.70 14.90
C LEU A 94 -24.45 17.19 16.35
N ILE A 95 -23.36 17.70 16.93
CA ILE A 95 -23.38 18.32 18.27
C ILE A 95 -24.19 19.61 18.28
N ILE A 96 -24.04 20.49 17.29
CA ILE A 96 -24.84 21.73 17.20
C ILE A 96 -26.32 21.40 17.04
N LEU A 97 -26.65 20.39 16.22
CA LEU A 97 -28.02 19.93 16.02
C LEU A 97 -28.62 19.30 17.29
N GLN A 98 -27.85 18.49 18.04
CA GLN A 98 -28.27 17.97 19.36
C GLN A 98 -28.53 19.09 20.36
N ILE A 99 -27.65 20.09 20.44
CA ILE A 99 -27.85 21.25 21.33
C ILE A 99 -29.12 22.02 20.92
N ALA A 100 -29.34 22.24 19.63
CA ALA A 100 -30.54 22.92 19.13
C ALA A 100 -31.83 22.14 19.43
N ALA A 101 -31.80 20.80 19.28
CA ALA A 101 -32.92 19.92 19.65
C ALA A 101 -33.22 19.94 21.15
N ILE A 102 -32.18 19.92 22.01
CA ILE A 102 -32.34 20.03 23.47
C ILE A 102 -32.90 21.40 23.88
N VAL A 103 -32.47 22.49 23.23
CA VAL A 103 -33.03 23.83 23.48
C VAL A 103 -34.49 23.93 23.02
N SER A 104 -34.82 23.41 21.84
CA SER A 104 -36.19 23.31 21.33
C SER A 104 -37.11 22.54 22.29
N LEU A 105 -36.66 21.36 22.73
CA LEU A 105 -37.38 20.51 23.68
C LEU A 105 -37.55 21.20 25.04
N GLY A 106 -36.50 21.86 25.55
CA GLY A 106 -36.54 22.59 26.82
C GLY A 106 -37.49 23.79 26.80
N LEU A 107 -37.56 24.52 25.67
CA LEU A 107 -38.51 25.61 25.48
C LEU A 107 -39.96 25.12 25.34
N SER A 108 -40.18 23.97 24.70
CA SER A 108 -41.52 23.35 24.64
C SER A 108 -42.07 22.92 26.00
N PHE A 109 -41.22 22.73 27.02
CA PHE A 109 -41.64 22.43 28.39
C PHE A 109 -41.72 23.68 29.30
N TYR A 110 -41.41 24.88 28.79
CA TYR A 110 -41.38 26.12 29.58
C TYR A 110 -42.45 27.13 29.11
N LYS A 111 -43.69 26.92 29.53
CA LYS A 111 -44.74 27.96 29.46
C LYS A 111 -44.64 28.90 30.67
N PRO A 112 -44.49 30.23 30.49
CA PRO A 112 -44.61 31.20 31.57
C PRO A 112 -46.08 31.35 32.02
N ALA A 113 -46.31 31.78 33.25
CA ALA A 113 -47.63 31.71 33.91
C ALA A 113 -48.65 32.80 33.51
N ASP A 114 -48.35 33.63 32.51
CA ASP A 114 -49.14 34.82 32.15
C ASP A 114 -50.32 34.52 31.17
N GLU A 115 -50.52 33.25 30.79
CA GLU A 115 -51.56 32.80 29.86
C GLU A 115 -52.84 32.32 30.60
N GLN A 116 -53.51 33.21 31.34
CA GLN A 116 -54.79 32.89 32.02
C GLN A 116 -56.02 33.69 31.57
N ASP A 117 -55.84 34.79 30.83
CA ASP A 117 -56.95 35.65 30.34
C ASP A 117 -57.15 35.57 28.81
N ALA A 118 -57.41 34.37 28.28
CA ALA A 118 -57.92 34.16 26.92
C ALA A 118 -58.73 32.86 26.81
N ALA A 119 -60.06 32.95 26.87
CA ALA A 119 -60.94 31.78 26.89
C ALA A 119 -61.40 31.35 25.48
N VAL A 120 -60.62 30.45 24.84
CA VAL A 120 -61.07 29.57 23.75
C VAL A 120 -60.48 28.17 23.99
N PRO A 121 -61.27 27.09 23.97
CA PRO A 121 -60.76 25.74 24.17
C PRO A 121 -60.48 25.02 22.83
N ASP A 122 -59.22 24.68 22.56
CA ASP A 122 -58.83 23.62 21.61
C ASP A 122 -57.48 23.02 22.06
N ASP A 123 -57.51 21.84 22.70
CA ASP A 123 -56.40 21.24 23.45
C ASP A 123 -55.30 20.55 22.59
N GLU A 124 -55.04 21.00 21.37
CA GLU A 124 -54.02 20.39 20.47
C GLU A 124 -52.65 21.10 20.48
N GLU A 125 -52.58 22.42 20.69
CA GLU A 125 -51.33 23.20 20.59
C GLU A 125 -50.20 22.70 21.51
N GLY A 126 -50.56 22.22 22.71
CA GLY A 126 -49.59 21.70 23.68
C GLY A 126 -48.99 20.34 23.34
N ILE A 127 -49.63 19.56 22.45
CA ILE A 127 -49.31 18.15 22.24
C ILE A 127 -48.18 17.98 21.20
N HIS A 128 -47.98 18.93 20.29
CA HIS A 128 -47.05 18.75 19.17
C HIS A 128 -45.66 19.39 19.35
N GLY A 129 -45.50 20.41 20.21
CA GLY A 129 -44.25 21.17 20.33
C GLY A 129 -43.01 20.35 20.74
N TRP A 130 -43.16 19.38 21.63
CA TRP A 130 -42.05 18.52 22.09
C TRP A 130 -41.66 17.46 21.05
N ILE A 131 -42.56 17.15 20.11
CA ILE A 131 -42.38 16.11 19.09
C ILE A 131 -41.29 16.53 18.10
N GLU A 132 -41.22 17.80 17.68
CA GLU A 132 -40.16 18.26 16.75
C GLU A 132 -38.75 18.10 17.37
N GLY A 133 -38.56 18.59 18.60
CA GLY A 133 -37.29 18.45 19.33
C GLY A 133 -36.88 16.98 19.56
N LEU A 134 -37.84 16.12 19.92
CA LEU A 134 -37.58 14.69 20.10
C LEU A 134 -37.31 13.97 18.77
N ALA A 135 -38.05 14.29 17.70
CA ALA A 135 -37.89 13.66 16.39
C ALA A 135 -36.53 13.98 15.76
N ILE A 136 -36.00 15.21 15.96
CA ILE A 136 -34.62 15.55 15.60
C ILE A 136 -33.62 14.68 16.37
N LEU A 137 -33.80 14.54 17.70
CA LEU A 137 -32.90 13.74 18.55
C LEU A 137 -32.90 12.25 18.16
N ILE A 138 -34.08 11.66 17.91
CA ILE A 138 -34.22 10.28 17.41
C ILE A 138 -33.58 10.14 16.02
N SER A 139 -33.79 11.11 15.12
CA SER A 139 -33.20 11.09 13.78
C SER A 139 -31.67 11.12 13.81
N VAL A 140 -31.07 11.93 14.71
CA VAL A 140 -29.61 11.93 14.91
C VAL A 140 -29.12 10.58 15.41
N ILE A 141 -29.83 9.91 16.33
CA ILE A 141 -29.48 8.55 16.79
C ILE A 141 -29.53 7.55 15.62
N VAL A 142 -30.55 7.59 14.76
CA VAL A 142 -30.65 6.70 13.60
C VAL A 142 -29.50 6.96 12.61
N VAL A 143 -29.21 8.21 12.27
CA VAL A 143 -28.09 8.58 11.38
C VAL A 143 -26.76 8.08 11.96
N VAL A 144 -26.49 8.33 13.25
CA VAL A 144 -25.28 7.86 13.95
C VAL A 144 -25.14 6.33 13.90
N ILE A 145 -26.22 5.59 14.13
CA ILE A 145 -26.21 4.11 14.10
C ILE A 145 -25.91 3.60 12.68
N VAL A 146 -26.51 4.19 11.64
CA VAL A 146 -26.27 3.79 10.24
C VAL A 146 -24.83 4.12 9.82
N THR A 147 -24.32 5.31 10.16
CA THR A 147 -22.92 5.70 9.91
C THR A 147 -21.94 4.78 10.62
N ALA A 148 -22.15 4.49 11.91
CA ALA A 148 -21.29 3.58 12.67
C ALA A 148 -21.36 2.13 12.14
N PHE A 149 -22.50 1.67 11.64
CA PHE A 149 -22.65 0.36 11.02
C PHE A 149 -21.90 0.27 9.68
N ASN A 150 -21.91 1.36 8.91
CA ASN A 150 -21.16 1.47 7.66
C ASN A 150 -19.65 1.45 7.93
N ASP A 151 -19.16 2.25 8.90
CA ASP A 151 -17.75 2.26 9.28
C ASP A 151 -17.28 0.94 9.95
N TYR A 152 -18.13 0.28 10.74
CA TYR A 152 -17.84 -1.06 11.25
C TYR A 152 -17.72 -2.10 10.13
N THR A 153 -18.60 -2.03 9.13
CA THR A 153 -18.56 -2.89 7.94
C THR A 153 -17.29 -2.61 7.12
N LYS A 154 -16.88 -1.35 7.01
CA LYS A 154 -15.64 -0.90 6.37
C LYS A 154 -14.39 -1.43 7.09
N GLU A 155 -14.28 -1.29 8.42
CA GLU A 155 -13.14 -1.83 9.17
C GLU A 155 -13.07 -3.36 9.08
N ARG A 156 -14.22 -4.05 9.15
CA ARG A 156 -14.31 -5.51 8.98
C ARG A 156 -13.84 -5.96 7.59
N GLN A 157 -14.15 -5.22 6.54
CA GLN A 157 -13.62 -5.49 5.19
C GLN A 157 -12.11 -5.26 5.12
N PHE A 158 -11.60 -4.18 5.72
CA PHE A 158 -10.16 -3.87 5.77
C PHE A 158 -9.36 -4.98 6.48
N ARG A 159 -9.83 -5.43 7.64
CA ARG A 159 -9.21 -6.54 8.41
C ARG A 159 -9.24 -7.87 7.63
N GLY A 160 -10.30 -8.13 6.87
CA GLY A 160 -10.41 -9.30 5.99
C GLY A 160 -9.51 -9.27 4.75
N LEU A 161 -8.94 -8.12 4.39
CA LEU A 161 -7.87 -7.98 3.40
C LEU A 161 -6.49 -8.15 4.06
N GLN A 162 -6.26 -7.45 5.18
CA GLN A 162 -5.00 -7.51 5.92
C GLN A 162 -4.61 -8.95 6.30
N GLY A 163 -5.52 -9.70 6.93
CA GLY A 163 -5.27 -11.10 7.31
C GLY A 163 -5.19 -12.09 6.14
N ARG A 164 -5.37 -11.64 4.89
CA ARG A 164 -5.04 -12.42 3.68
C ARG A 164 -3.65 -12.10 3.16
N ILE A 165 -3.27 -10.82 3.14
CA ILE A 165 -1.91 -10.38 2.81
C ILE A 165 -0.90 -11.09 3.74
N GLU A 166 -1.18 -11.09 5.05
CA GLU A 166 -0.36 -11.77 6.07
C GLU A 166 -0.29 -13.30 5.89
N GLY A 167 -1.31 -13.92 5.25
CA GLY A 167 -1.40 -15.36 5.04
C GLY A 167 -0.73 -15.88 3.77
N GLU A 168 -0.40 -15.02 2.80
CA GLU A 168 0.29 -15.40 1.57
C GLU A 168 1.82 -15.42 1.72
N HIS A 169 2.36 -14.80 2.78
CA HIS A 169 3.80 -14.76 3.06
C HIS A 169 4.31 -16.14 3.55
N LYS A 170 5.11 -16.81 2.72
CA LYS A 170 5.73 -18.12 2.99
C LYS A 170 7.26 -18.05 3.05
N PHE A 171 7.88 -18.95 3.80
CA PHE A 171 9.34 -19.06 3.91
C PHE A 171 9.85 -20.51 3.76
N SER A 172 11.10 -20.64 3.31
CA SER A 172 11.79 -21.92 3.12
C SER A 172 12.36 -22.45 4.43
N VAL A 173 11.84 -23.57 4.94
CA VAL A 173 12.36 -24.23 6.16
C VAL A 173 12.80 -25.65 5.88
N ILE A 174 13.76 -26.15 6.66
CA ILE A 174 14.19 -27.56 6.63
C ILE A 174 13.51 -28.29 7.79
N ARG A 175 12.75 -29.35 7.48
CA ARG A 175 12.10 -30.24 8.44
C ARG A 175 12.19 -31.68 7.93
N LYS A 176 12.51 -32.64 8.80
CA LYS A 176 12.77 -34.05 8.45
C LYS A 176 13.81 -34.26 7.33
N GLY A 177 14.71 -33.30 7.12
CA GLY A 177 15.66 -33.29 5.99
C GLY A 177 15.12 -32.75 4.66
N GLU A 178 13.81 -32.51 4.53
CA GLU A 178 13.21 -31.92 3.32
C GLU A 178 13.04 -30.39 3.45
N VAL A 179 12.96 -29.71 2.31
CA VAL A 179 12.77 -28.25 2.25
C VAL A 179 11.30 -27.94 2.00
N GLU A 180 10.58 -27.57 3.06
CA GLU A 180 9.16 -27.21 3.04
C GLU A 180 8.97 -25.68 2.85
N GLN A 181 7.79 -25.27 2.38
CA GLN A 181 7.37 -23.86 2.29
C GLN A 181 6.19 -23.61 3.24
N ILE A 182 6.45 -23.03 4.41
CA ILE A 182 5.45 -22.79 5.45
C ILE A 182 5.08 -21.30 5.55
N SER A 183 3.95 -20.98 6.19
CA SER A 183 3.62 -19.59 6.52
C SER A 183 4.65 -18.97 7.46
N VAL A 184 4.96 -17.69 7.27
CA VAL A 184 5.85 -16.92 8.17
C VAL A 184 5.37 -16.97 9.63
N GLY A 185 4.05 -16.98 9.86
CA GLY A 185 3.46 -17.07 11.20
C GLY A 185 3.58 -18.45 11.85
N ASP A 186 3.90 -19.50 11.08
CA ASP A 186 4.03 -20.87 11.58
C ASP A 186 5.47 -21.26 11.99
N ILE A 187 6.45 -20.41 11.70
CA ILE A 187 7.85 -20.55 12.11
C ILE A 187 7.97 -20.50 13.64
N VAL A 188 8.84 -21.33 14.21
CA VAL A 188 9.14 -21.37 15.66
C VAL A 188 10.64 -21.31 15.93
N VAL A 189 11.01 -20.99 17.17
CA VAL A 189 12.39 -21.10 17.65
C VAL A 189 12.90 -22.53 17.45
N GLY A 190 14.08 -22.65 16.85
CA GLY A 190 14.71 -23.90 16.47
C GLY A 190 14.25 -24.50 15.13
N ASP A 191 13.40 -23.83 14.33
CA ASP A 191 13.33 -24.12 12.89
C ASP A 191 14.69 -23.79 12.23
N ILE A 192 15.00 -24.47 11.12
CA ILE A 192 16.13 -24.11 10.25
C ILE A 192 15.60 -23.46 8.99
N CYS A 193 15.85 -22.16 8.84
CA CYS A 193 15.46 -21.37 7.68
C CYS A 193 16.55 -21.43 6.61
N GLN A 194 16.19 -21.79 5.38
CA GLN A 194 17.09 -21.69 4.22
C GLN A 194 16.96 -20.30 3.59
N ILE A 195 18.05 -19.55 3.60
CA ILE A 195 18.12 -18.14 3.18
C ILE A 195 18.69 -18.06 1.76
N LYS A 196 18.04 -17.29 0.89
CA LYS A 196 18.50 -16.98 -0.48
C LYS A 196 18.39 -15.47 -0.76
N TYR A 197 19.12 -15.02 -1.78
CA TYR A 197 18.98 -13.68 -2.38
C TYR A 197 17.51 -13.28 -2.59
N GLY A 198 17.15 -12.10 -2.10
CA GLY A 198 15.82 -11.49 -2.25
C GLY A 198 14.79 -11.83 -1.19
N ASP A 199 15.12 -12.67 -0.21
CA ASP A 199 14.26 -12.98 0.94
C ASP A 199 14.13 -11.77 1.89
N LEU A 200 12.94 -11.63 2.48
CA LEU A 200 12.71 -10.88 3.72
C LEU A 200 12.84 -11.84 4.90
N LEU A 201 13.70 -11.51 5.87
CA LEU A 201 13.99 -12.42 6.98
C LEU A 201 12.85 -12.41 8.02
N PRO A 202 12.23 -13.56 8.32
CA PRO A 202 10.96 -13.61 9.05
C PRO A 202 11.09 -13.67 10.57
N ALA A 203 12.29 -13.95 11.07
CA ALA A 203 12.61 -14.17 12.48
C ALA A 203 14.11 -13.94 12.71
N ASP A 204 14.53 -13.70 13.95
CA ASP A 204 15.96 -13.58 14.27
C ASP A 204 16.61 -14.97 14.34
N GLY A 205 17.87 -15.08 13.93
CA GLY A 205 18.56 -16.36 13.87
C GLY A 205 20.08 -16.27 13.79
N ILE A 206 20.69 -17.45 13.89
CA ILE A 206 22.15 -17.64 13.90
C ILE A 206 22.55 -18.44 12.67
N LEU A 207 23.53 -17.97 11.91
CA LEU A 207 24.04 -18.68 10.74
C LEU A 207 24.72 -20.00 11.15
N ILE A 208 24.24 -21.08 10.51
CA ILE A 208 24.85 -22.42 10.52
C ILE A 208 25.82 -22.54 9.34
N GLN A 209 25.49 -21.92 8.21
CA GLN A 209 26.25 -21.97 6.97
C GLN A 209 25.98 -20.72 6.13
N SER A 210 27.00 -20.17 5.49
CA SER A 210 26.94 -18.96 4.66
C SER A 210 27.75 -19.10 3.36
N ASN A 211 27.31 -18.43 2.30
CA ASN A 211 28.00 -18.37 1.00
C ASN A 211 27.82 -16.98 0.37
N ASP A 212 28.87 -16.15 0.46
CA ASP A 212 28.91 -14.73 0.06
C ASP A 212 27.69 -13.89 0.52
N LEU A 213 27.16 -14.21 1.70
CA LEU A 213 25.93 -13.62 2.23
C LEU A 213 26.11 -12.14 2.59
N LYS A 214 25.23 -11.28 2.05
CA LYS A 214 25.11 -9.86 2.43
C LYS A 214 23.66 -9.52 2.73
N ILE A 215 23.46 -8.72 3.77
CA ILE A 215 22.15 -8.30 4.27
C ILE A 215 22.11 -6.76 4.29
N ASP A 216 20.98 -6.19 3.89
CA ASP A 216 20.61 -4.80 4.15
C ASP A 216 19.86 -4.75 5.50
N GLU A 217 20.47 -4.07 6.47
CA GLU A 217 19.92 -3.87 7.82
C GLU A 217 19.33 -2.46 8.03
N SER A 218 19.22 -1.64 6.98
CA SER A 218 18.80 -0.24 7.08
C SER A 218 17.45 -0.04 7.79
N SER A 219 16.53 -1.00 7.66
CA SER A 219 15.26 -1.07 8.40
C SER A 219 15.39 -1.07 9.93
N LEU A 220 16.57 -1.45 10.47
CA LEU A 220 16.86 -1.54 11.89
C LEU A 220 17.99 -0.59 12.34
N THR A 221 19.00 -0.34 11.49
CA THR A 221 20.17 0.50 11.83
C THR A 221 20.09 1.93 11.28
N GLY A 222 19.31 2.15 10.22
CA GLY A 222 19.38 3.37 9.41
C GLY A 222 20.60 3.47 8.49
N GLU A 223 21.50 2.48 8.49
CA GLU A 223 22.69 2.44 7.64
C GLU A 223 22.41 1.64 6.37
N SER A 224 22.56 2.27 5.19
CA SER A 224 22.21 1.68 3.88
C SER A 224 23.31 0.83 3.23
N ASP A 225 24.43 0.59 3.92
CA ASP A 225 25.54 -0.21 3.39
C ASP A 225 25.30 -1.71 3.62
N HIS A 226 25.53 -2.54 2.59
CA HIS A 226 25.30 -3.99 2.65
C HIS A 226 26.27 -4.66 3.65
N VAL A 227 25.76 -5.12 4.78
CA VAL A 227 26.52 -5.83 5.81
C VAL A 227 26.84 -7.24 5.33
N LYS A 228 28.14 -7.57 5.22
CA LYS A 228 28.59 -8.96 5.01
C LYS A 228 28.29 -9.78 6.26
N LYS A 229 27.86 -11.03 6.07
CA LYS A 229 27.57 -11.97 7.16
C LYS A 229 28.33 -13.28 6.99
N GLY A 230 28.62 -13.97 8.10
CA GLY A 230 29.28 -15.27 8.08
C GLY A 230 29.68 -15.77 9.45
N GLU A 231 29.74 -17.10 9.58
CA GLU A 231 29.82 -17.85 10.85
C GLU A 231 30.92 -17.36 11.82
N SER A 232 32.06 -16.89 11.30
CA SER A 232 33.26 -16.57 12.06
C SER A 232 33.45 -15.09 12.42
N PHE A 233 32.60 -14.19 11.92
CA PHE A 233 32.80 -12.74 12.10
C PHE A 233 31.52 -11.93 12.36
N ASP A 234 30.40 -12.29 11.73
CA ASP A 234 29.07 -11.79 12.08
C ASP A 234 27.99 -12.83 11.70
N PRO A 235 27.68 -13.77 12.61
CA PRO A 235 26.71 -14.83 12.40
C PRO A 235 25.26 -14.42 12.68
N MET A 236 25.02 -13.18 13.13
CA MET A 236 23.70 -12.69 13.55
C MET A 236 22.85 -12.29 12.35
N VAL A 237 21.61 -12.78 12.29
CA VAL A 237 20.63 -12.49 11.23
C VAL A 237 19.34 -12.03 11.89
N LEU A 238 18.75 -10.93 11.41
CA LEU A 238 17.67 -10.23 12.10
C LEU A 238 16.37 -10.20 11.29
N SER A 239 15.25 -10.36 11.98
CA SER A 239 13.90 -10.22 11.43
C SER A 239 13.71 -8.81 10.85
N GLY A 240 13.00 -8.69 9.72
CA GLY A 240 12.78 -7.38 9.07
C GLY A 240 13.96 -6.85 8.25
N THR A 241 15.00 -7.66 8.03
CA THR A 241 16.15 -7.32 7.17
C THR A 241 16.11 -8.09 5.85
N HIS A 242 16.79 -7.57 4.81
CA HIS A 242 16.68 -8.09 3.44
C HIS A 242 17.97 -8.72 2.94
N VAL A 243 17.88 -9.86 2.25
CA VAL A 243 19.05 -10.57 1.71
C VAL A 243 19.44 -10.00 0.35
N MET A 244 20.54 -9.25 0.31
CA MET A 244 20.95 -8.50 -0.89
C MET A 244 21.91 -9.26 -1.80
N GLU A 245 22.73 -10.17 -1.27
CA GLU A 245 23.60 -11.08 -2.03
C GLU A 245 23.79 -12.41 -1.29
N GLY A 246 24.13 -13.48 -2.02
CA GLY A 246 24.52 -14.77 -1.45
C GLY A 246 23.36 -15.68 -1.02
N SER A 247 23.67 -16.63 -0.14
CA SER A 247 22.74 -17.60 0.45
C SER A 247 23.28 -18.20 1.75
N GLY A 248 22.44 -18.89 2.52
CA GLY A 248 22.84 -19.54 3.76
C GLY A 248 21.76 -20.40 4.43
N LYS A 249 22.07 -20.88 5.64
CA LYS A 249 21.15 -21.53 6.56
C LYS A 249 21.26 -20.87 7.92
N MET A 250 20.14 -20.56 8.57
CA MET A 250 20.11 -20.12 9.97
C MET A 250 19.23 -21.03 10.84
N VAL A 251 19.59 -21.16 12.12
CA VAL A 251 18.65 -21.63 13.16
C VAL A 251 17.91 -20.43 13.75
N VAL A 252 16.58 -20.52 13.85
CA VAL A 252 15.75 -19.46 14.42
C VAL A 252 15.96 -19.38 15.93
N ALA A 253 16.32 -18.19 16.43
CA ALA A 253 16.60 -17.92 17.84
C ALA A 253 15.47 -17.15 18.54
N ALA A 254 14.82 -16.20 17.86
CA ALA A 254 13.71 -15.42 18.42
C ALA A 254 12.64 -15.07 17.37
N VAL A 255 11.37 -15.09 17.78
CA VAL A 255 10.19 -14.95 16.92
C VAL A 255 9.22 -13.88 17.44
N GLY A 256 8.43 -13.28 16.54
CA GLY A 256 7.34 -12.37 16.89
C GLY A 256 7.79 -11.22 17.79
N VAL A 257 7.08 -10.97 18.89
CA VAL A 257 7.39 -9.90 19.86
C VAL A 257 8.73 -10.08 20.60
N ASN A 258 9.37 -11.25 20.49
CA ASN A 258 10.68 -11.52 21.10
C ASN A 258 11.86 -11.26 20.16
N SER A 259 11.63 -11.02 18.86
CA SER A 259 12.67 -10.61 17.91
C SER A 259 13.05 -9.13 18.10
N GLN A 260 14.23 -8.71 17.65
CA GLN A 260 14.67 -7.32 17.72
C GLN A 260 13.69 -6.38 17.00
N ALA A 261 13.23 -6.75 15.80
CA ALA A 261 12.19 -6.02 15.08
C ALA A 261 10.86 -5.99 15.86
N GLY A 262 10.45 -7.09 16.48
CA GLY A 262 9.24 -7.16 17.30
C GLY A 262 9.31 -6.34 18.58
N ILE A 263 10.48 -6.29 19.22
CA ILE A 263 10.77 -5.45 20.39
C ILE A 263 10.71 -3.97 19.99
N ILE A 264 11.38 -3.58 18.90
CA ILE A 264 11.35 -2.21 18.37
C ILE A 264 9.92 -1.82 17.97
N PHE A 265 9.16 -2.69 17.30
CA PHE A 265 7.78 -2.41 16.91
C PHE A 265 6.83 -2.31 18.11
N THR A 266 7.04 -3.13 19.14
CA THR A 266 6.28 -3.06 20.40
C THR A 266 6.60 -1.77 21.16
N LEU A 267 7.89 -1.39 21.23
CA LEU A 267 8.33 -0.13 21.83
C LEU A 267 7.84 1.09 21.04
N LEU A 268 7.81 1.05 19.70
CA LEU A 268 7.20 2.12 18.88
C LEU A 268 5.68 2.18 19.08
N GLY A 269 5.00 1.04 19.15
CA GLY A 269 3.57 0.97 19.41
C GLY A 269 3.20 1.56 20.77
N ALA A 270 3.98 1.24 21.81
CA ALA A 270 3.86 1.82 23.15
C ALA A 270 4.28 3.30 23.17
N ALA A 271 5.39 3.67 22.54
CA ALA A 271 5.90 5.05 22.51
C ALA A 271 4.99 6.01 21.73
N VAL A 272 4.25 5.55 20.73
CA VAL A 272 3.18 6.36 20.09
C VAL A 272 2.05 6.63 21.08
N ASP A 273 1.60 5.61 21.82
CA ASP A 273 0.51 5.75 22.78
C ASP A 273 0.96 6.55 24.03
N GLU A 274 2.22 6.40 24.46
CA GLU A 274 2.87 7.21 25.49
C GLU A 274 3.14 8.64 25.03
N GLN A 275 3.59 8.88 23.79
CA GLN A 275 3.70 10.23 23.23
C GLN A 275 2.34 10.92 23.17
N GLU A 276 1.27 10.20 22.81
CA GLU A 276 -0.07 10.77 22.82
C GLU A 276 -0.51 11.13 24.25
N GLN A 277 -0.19 10.29 25.25
CA GLN A 277 -0.40 10.57 26.66
C GLN A 277 0.49 11.71 27.20
N GLU A 278 1.75 11.79 26.81
CA GLU A 278 2.67 12.88 27.13
C GLU A 278 2.21 14.20 26.53
N ILE A 279 1.75 14.21 25.27
CA ILE A 279 1.18 15.40 24.64
C ILE A 279 -0.10 15.83 25.38
N LYS A 280 -0.93 14.88 25.84
CA LYS A 280 -2.08 15.16 26.72
C LYS A 280 -1.62 15.71 28.09
N LYS A 281 -0.54 15.16 28.69
CA LYS A 281 0.02 15.53 30.01
C LYS A 281 0.72 16.88 30.00
N LYS A 282 1.66 17.12 29.08
CA LYS A 282 2.32 18.41 28.83
C LYS A 282 1.30 19.50 28.46
N ARG A 283 0.19 19.18 27.78
CA ARG A 283 -0.95 20.10 27.59
C ARG A 283 -1.75 20.36 28.89
N LYS A 284 -1.93 19.38 29.77
CA LYS A 284 -2.50 19.58 31.13
C LYS A 284 -1.57 20.47 31.99
N GLU A 285 -0.27 20.25 31.96
CA GLU A 285 0.73 21.01 32.71
C GLU A 285 0.93 22.44 32.20
N ALA A 286 0.96 22.66 30.88
CA ALA A 286 0.97 24.01 30.30
C ALA A 286 -0.29 24.82 30.67
N LYS A 287 -1.46 24.17 30.77
CA LYS A 287 -2.68 24.78 31.34
C LYS A 287 -2.53 25.06 32.84
N LYS A 288 -1.91 24.17 33.62
CA LYS A 288 -1.68 24.33 35.07
C LYS A 288 -0.74 25.50 35.37
N ASN A 289 0.33 25.66 34.59
CA ASN A 289 1.25 26.79 34.69
C ASN A 289 0.61 28.10 34.20
N ARG A 290 -0.22 28.09 33.15
CA ARG A 290 -1.04 29.27 32.79
C ARG A 290 -2.02 29.67 33.90
N LYS A 291 -2.64 28.72 34.62
CA LYS A 291 -3.49 29.02 35.79
C LYS A 291 -2.68 29.55 36.98
N LYS A 292 -1.48 29.02 37.26
CA LYS A 292 -0.60 29.58 38.31
C LYS A 292 -0.20 31.03 37.99
N LYS A 293 0.16 31.33 36.74
CA LYS A 293 0.52 32.69 36.29
C LYS A 293 -0.67 33.66 36.14
N SER A 294 -1.89 33.25 36.51
CA SER A 294 -3.10 34.08 36.53
C SER A 294 -3.79 34.10 37.90
N LEU A 295 -3.06 33.75 38.98
CA LEU A 295 -3.54 33.67 40.37
C LEU A 295 -2.53 34.26 41.37
N SER A 296 -1.56 35.04 40.87
CA SER A 296 -0.60 35.81 41.66
C SER A 296 -0.37 37.13 40.95
N GLY A 297 -1.17 38.13 41.28
CA GLY A 297 -1.04 39.49 40.80
C GLY A 297 -1.41 40.42 41.94
N ASP A 298 -0.38 41.09 42.47
CA ASP A 298 -0.32 42.52 42.82
C ASP A 298 0.68 42.72 43.96
N GLU A 299 1.80 43.40 43.66
CA GLU A 299 2.30 44.51 44.46
C GLU A 299 3.39 45.30 43.69
N GLU A 300 3.32 46.62 43.87
CA GLU A 300 4.26 47.74 43.60
C GLU A 300 5.33 47.69 42.47
N ALA A 301 5.43 48.83 41.78
CA ALA A 301 6.54 49.13 40.87
C ALA A 301 6.94 50.63 40.94
N PRO A 302 8.23 50.95 41.15
CA PRO A 302 8.76 52.28 40.87
C PRO A 302 9.84 52.29 39.76
N VAL A 303 9.66 53.22 38.80
CA VAL A 303 10.60 54.30 38.40
C VAL A 303 12.10 54.01 38.72
N THR A 304 13.07 53.98 37.79
CA THR A 304 13.42 54.94 36.72
C THR A 304 14.44 54.33 35.72
N GLY A 305 14.68 54.95 34.55
CA GLY A 305 15.94 54.72 33.79
C GLY A 305 15.89 55.09 32.29
N ASN A 306 16.52 56.20 31.90
CA ASN A 306 16.62 56.68 30.51
C ASN A 306 17.97 56.33 29.84
N SER A 307 18.11 56.71 28.56
CA SER A 307 19.34 56.86 27.74
C SER A 307 19.76 55.67 26.83
N HIS A 308 20.25 55.88 25.59
CA HIS A 308 20.20 57.08 24.72
C HIS A 308 20.28 56.69 23.22
N MET A 309 20.09 57.71 22.36
CA MET A 309 20.42 57.90 20.93
C MET A 309 21.38 56.92 20.21
N GLY A 310 21.34 56.79 18.87
CA GLY A 310 20.61 57.60 17.88
C GLY A 310 20.76 57.10 16.42
N ALA A 311 20.40 57.95 15.44
CA ALA A 311 20.28 57.58 14.02
C ALA A 311 21.19 58.40 13.08
N VAL A 312 21.12 58.10 11.76
CA VAL A 312 21.91 58.68 10.63
C VAL A 312 23.36 58.15 10.56
N GLY A 313 23.96 57.82 9.40
CA GLY A 313 23.44 57.64 8.03
C GLY A 313 24.50 57.87 6.93
N THR A 314 24.23 57.41 5.69
CA THR A 314 24.84 57.86 4.39
C THR A 314 26.11 57.17 3.82
N VAL A 315 25.90 56.15 2.94
CA VAL A 315 26.44 56.01 1.54
C VAL A 315 27.96 55.81 1.22
N ARG A 316 28.27 54.71 0.47
CA ARG A 316 29.45 54.42 -0.42
C ARG A 316 30.85 54.22 0.26
N THR A 317 31.84 53.50 -0.31
CA THR A 317 32.01 52.74 -1.60
C THR A 317 32.94 51.51 -1.44
N HIS A 318 33.15 50.74 -2.52
CA HIS A 318 34.03 49.56 -2.69
C HIS A 318 35.39 49.52 -1.97
N GLU A 319 35.81 48.32 -1.54
CA GLU A 319 37.11 47.70 -1.91
C GLU A 319 37.17 46.18 -1.59
N VAL A 320 38.06 45.43 -2.26
CA VAL A 320 38.27 43.95 -2.21
C VAL A 320 39.73 43.71 -2.64
N PRO A 321 40.61 42.97 -1.89
CA PRO A 321 40.56 41.49 -1.87
C PRO A 321 41.12 40.72 -0.63
N GLN A 322 40.88 39.40 -0.62
CA GLN A 322 41.65 38.30 0.02
C GLN A 322 41.88 38.37 1.56
N ASN A 323 41.40 37.39 2.34
CA ASN A 323 42.01 36.06 2.39
C ASN A 323 41.05 34.92 2.85
N ALA A 324 41.52 33.68 2.84
CA ALA A 324 40.71 32.46 3.05
C ALA A 324 40.61 31.98 4.51
N GLY A 325 39.56 31.20 4.81
CA GLY A 325 39.37 30.51 6.10
C GLY A 325 38.05 29.69 6.13
N ASP A 326 38.19 28.37 6.19
CA ASP A 326 37.19 27.29 6.31
C ASP A 326 35.69 27.62 6.50
N ALA A 327 34.87 27.09 5.58
CA ALA A 327 33.44 26.85 5.79
C ALA A 327 33.06 25.45 5.26
N ALA A 328 32.95 24.47 6.15
CA ALA A 328 32.44 23.15 5.79
C ALA A 328 30.92 23.21 5.48
N PRO A 329 30.42 22.51 4.45
CA PRO A 329 29.01 22.55 4.11
C PRO A 329 28.17 21.87 5.19
N LYS A 330 27.21 22.60 5.76
CA LYS A 330 26.14 21.99 6.55
C LYS A 330 25.33 21.08 5.64
N LYS A 331 25.46 19.76 5.81
CA LYS A 331 24.43 18.83 5.34
C LYS A 331 23.16 19.10 6.15
N GLU A 332 22.12 19.56 5.48
CA GLU A 332 20.77 19.53 6.03
C GLU A 332 20.38 18.05 6.21
N ARG A 333 19.94 17.68 7.42
CA ARG A 333 19.35 16.37 7.68
C ARG A 333 17.85 16.50 7.41
N GLU A 334 17.43 16.10 6.22
CA GLU A 334 16.03 15.81 5.96
C GLU A 334 15.65 14.54 6.73
N GLU A 335 15.11 14.71 7.95
CA GLU A 335 14.49 13.61 8.70
C GLU A 335 13.12 13.29 8.08
N ASP A 336 13.14 12.46 7.03
CA ASP A 336 11.96 12.00 6.28
C ASP A 336 11.10 11.04 7.12
N HIS A 337 10.41 11.61 8.12
CA HIS A 337 9.35 10.92 8.84
C HIS A 337 8.18 10.67 7.89
N SER A 338 8.06 9.42 7.43
CA SER A 338 7.13 8.89 6.43
C SER A 338 5.63 9.12 6.75
N LYS A 339 5.19 10.37 6.65
CA LYS A 339 3.78 10.77 6.64
C LYS A 339 3.17 10.25 5.34
N LYS A 340 2.26 9.29 5.45
CA LYS A 340 1.52 8.71 4.30
C LYS A 340 0.99 9.82 3.40
N GLU A 341 1.52 9.91 2.18
CA GLU A 341 1.03 10.84 1.18
C GLU A 341 -0.45 10.56 0.90
N LYS A 342 -1.25 11.62 0.74
CA LYS A 342 -2.69 11.48 0.46
C LYS A 342 -2.89 11.32 -1.04
N SER A 343 -3.77 10.40 -1.45
CA SER A 343 -4.07 10.20 -2.86
C SER A 343 -4.48 11.50 -3.58
N VAL A 344 -4.15 11.59 -4.87
CA VAL A 344 -4.41 12.76 -5.73
C VAL A 344 -5.89 13.17 -5.73
N LEU A 345 -6.82 12.21 -5.69
CA LEU A 345 -8.25 12.49 -5.56
C LEU A 345 -8.66 12.88 -4.13
N GLN A 346 -8.09 12.24 -3.10
CA GLN A 346 -8.38 12.59 -1.69
C GLN A 346 -8.02 14.05 -1.39
N ALA A 347 -6.88 14.53 -1.90
CA ALA A 347 -6.49 15.94 -1.82
C ALA A 347 -7.49 16.88 -2.52
N LYS A 348 -7.89 16.56 -3.76
CA LYS A 348 -8.90 17.32 -4.52
C LYS A 348 -10.28 17.34 -3.82
N LEU A 349 -10.67 16.22 -3.22
CA LEU A 349 -11.94 16.05 -2.50
C LEU A 349 -11.99 16.82 -1.18
N THR A 350 -10.91 16.78 -0.39
CA THR A 350 -10.82 17.54 0.86
C THR A 350 -10.95 19.04 0.57
N LYS A 351 -10.28 19.52 -0.50
CA LYS A 351 -10.40 20.91 -0.96
C LYS A 351 -11.82 21.27 -1.42
N LEU A 352 -12.50 20.36 -2.14
CA LEU A 352 -13.88 20.55 -2.57
C LEU A 352 -14.84 20.63 -1.37
N ALA A 353 -14.74 19.71 -0.40
CA ALA A 353 -15.56 19.70 0.81
C ALA A 353 -15.39 20.98 1.64
N ILE A 354 -14.15 21.46 1.82
CA ILE A 354 -13.87 22.74 2.49
C ILE A 354 -14.54 23.93 1.77
N GLN A 355 -14.47 23.98 0.43
CA GLN A 355 -15.09 25.05 -0.34
C GLN A 355 -16.62 25.02 -0.26
N ILE A 356 -17.22 23.83 -0.28
CA ILE A 356 -18.66 23.64 -0.10
C ILE A 356 -19.08 24.07 1.32
N GLY A 357 -18.34 23.66 2.36
CA GLY A 357 -18.62 24.04 3.75
C GLY A 357 -18.58 25.55 3.98
N TYR A 358 -17.67 26.28 3.35
CA TYR A 358 -17.67 27.76 3.37
C TYR A 358 -18.91 28.36 2.68
N ALA A 359 -19.30 27.84 1.52
CA ALA A 359 -20.48 28.32 0.80
C ALA A 359 -21.77 28.05 1.60
N GLY A 360 -21.94 26.83 2.11
CA GLY A 360 -23.03 26.42 2.98
C GLY A 360 -23.14 27.26 4.25
N SER A 361 -22.02 27.45 4.95
CA SER A 361 -21.96 28.31 6.15
C SER A 361 -22.37 29.76 5.85
N THR A 362 -21.97 30.29 4.70
CA THR A 362 -22.32 31.66 4.29
C THR A 362 -23.81 31.80 4.02
N ILE A 363 -24.42 30.82 3.32
CA ILE A 363 -25.86 30.81 3.03
C ILE A 363 -26.66 30.57 4.32
N ALA A 364 -26.25 29.65 5.19
CA ALA A 364 -26.88 29.40 6.48
C ALA A 364 -26.94 30.66 7.35
N VAL A 365 -25.80 31.35 7.54
CA VAL A 365 -25.74 32.62 8.29
C VAL A 365 -26.60 33.69 7.63
N LEU A 366 -26.56 33.83 6.31
CA LEU A 366 -27.39 34.79 5.58
C LEU A 366 -28.91 34.49 5.76
N THR A 367 -29.30 33.21 5.76
CA THR A 367 -30.68 32.78 5.98
C THR A 367 -31.18 33.23 7.36
N VAL A 368 -30.40 32.94 8.42
CA VAL A 368 -30.73 33.37 9.79
C VAL A 368 -30.83 34.89 9.88
N VAL A 369 -29.87 35.62 9.31
CA VAL A 369 -29.86 37.09 9.34
C VAL A 369 -31.08 37.69 8.63
N ILE A 370 -31.46 37.17 7.46
CA ILE A 370 -32.65 37.63 6.73
C ILE A 370 -33.92 37.35 7.54
N LEU A 371 -34.10 36.12 8.05
CA LEU A 371 -35.27 35.74 8.86
C LEU A 371 -35.40 36.60 10.12
N VAL A 372 -34.30 36.81 10.85
CA VAL A 372 -34.26 37.65 12.06
C VAL A 372 -34.63 39.10 11.74
N ILE A 373 -34.09 39.69 10.66
CA ILE A 373 -34.41 41.07 10.25
C ILE A 373 -35.88 41.16 9.81
N GLN A 374 -36.36 40.22 8.99
CA GLN A 374 -37.72 40.20 8.46
C GLN A 374 -38.76 40.05 9.58
N PHE A 375 -38.51 39.19 10.56
CA PHE A 375 -39.33 39.04 11.76
C PHE A 375 -39.33 40.33 12.60
N CYS A 376 -38.16 40.90 12.89
CA CYS A 376 -38.07 42.13 13.70
C CYS A 376 -38.77 43.32 13.03
N VAL A 377 -38.62 43.50 11.71
CA VAL A 377 -39.30 44.58 10.97
C VAL A 377 -40.81 44.35 10.96
N LYS A 378 -41.28 43.14 10.67
CA LYS A 378 -42.71 42.82 10.65
C LYS A 378 -43.35 43.01 12.03
N THR A 379 -42.84 42.35 13.06
CA THR A 379 -43.44 42.31 14.40
C THR A 379 -43.31 43.63 15.17
N PHE A 380 -42.15 44.29 15.13
CA PHE A 380 -41.87 45.46 15.98
C PHE A 380 -42.00 46.81 15.26
N VAL A 381 -41.81 46.88 13.94
CA VAL A 381 -41.85 48.16 13.19
C VAL A 381 -43.16 48.35 12.42
N ILE A 382 -43.69 47.29 11.81
CA ILE A 382 -44.96 47.34 11.08
C ILE A 382 -46.13 47.08 12.04
N GLU A 383 -46.14 45.92 12.72
CA GLU A 383 -47.23 45.51 13.61
C GLU A 383 -47.17 46.16 15.00
N ASN A 384 -46.07 46.84 15.34
CA ASN A 384 -45.88 47.61 16.59
C ASN A 384 -46.21 46.85 17.89
N LYS A 385 -46.01 45.52 17.90
CA LYS A 385 -46.30 44.66 19.05
C LYS A 385 -45.24 44.84 20.17
N PRO A 386 -45.63 44.91 21.46
CA PRO A 386 -44.68 44.95 22.55
C PRO A 386 -43.92 43.62 22.68
N TRP A 387 -42.69 43.67 23.22
CA TRP A 387 -41.85 42.49 23.43
C TRP A 387 -42.49 41.48 24.38
N LYS A 388 -42.57 40.22 23.95
CA LYS A 388 -42.99 39.06 24.76
C LYS A 388 -41.90 37.99 24.72
N ASN A 389 -41.73 37.23 25.81
CA ASN A 389 -40.77 36.14 25.89
C ASN A 389 -41.03 35.01 24.86
N VAL A 390 -42.29 34.86 24.40
CA VAL A 390 -42.68 33.92 23.33
C VAL A 390 -41.85 34.12 22.05
N TYR A 391 -41.43 35.37 21.73
CA TYR A 391 -40.61 35.64 20.55
C TYR A 391 -39.19 35.03 20.63
N ALA A 392 -38.71 34.65 21.82
CA ALA A 392 -37.44 33.92 21.97
C ALA A 392 -37.47 32.55 21.28
N ASN A 393 -38.63 31.88 21.30
CA ASN A 393 -38.84 30.59 20.63
C ASN A 393 -38.68 30.74 19.11
N GLU A 394 -39.15 31.85 18.54
CA GLU A 394 -39.01 32.13 17.10
C GLU A 394 -37.56 32.41 16.69
N PHE A 395 -36.79 33.14 17.51
CA PHE A 395 -35.35 33.28 17.26
C PHE A 395 -34.60 31.93 17.30
N VAL A 396 -35.06 30.98 18.12
CA VAL A 396 -34.56 29.60 18.12
C VAL A 396 -35.01 28.82 16.88
N ARG A 397 -36.27 28.95 16.42
CA ARG A 397 -36.74 28.32 15.17
C ARG A 397 -35.93 28.82 13.96
N HIS A 398 -35.73 30.12 13.83
CA HIS A 398 -34.89 30.70 12.78
C HIS A 398 -33.44 30.18 12.83
N PHE A 399 -32.88 29.98 14.03
CA PHE A 399 -31.57 29.36 14.21
C PHE A 399 -31.54 27.86 13.81
N ILE A 400 -32.56 27.09 14.16
CA ILE A 400 -32.72 25.67 13.76
C ILE A 400 -32.79 25.54 12.23
N ILE A 401 -33.52 26.43 11.54
CA ILE A 401 -33.55 26.49 10.07
C ILE A 401 -32.12 26.73 9.53
N GLY A 402 -31.37 27.68 10.10
CA GLY A 402 -29.97 27.93 9.74
C GLY A 402 -29.04 26.72 9.94
N VAL A 403 -29.16 26.02 11.07
CA VAL A 403 -28.41 24.78 11.34
C VAL A 403 -28.79 23.67 10.36
N THR A 404 -30.07 23.54 10.02
CA THR A 404 -30.56 22.56 9.03
C THR A 404 -29.99 22.83 7.64
N VAL A 405 -29.96 24.10 7.21
CA VAL A 405 -29.32 24.52 5.95
C VAL A 405 -27.82 24.21 5.96
N LEU A 406 -27.13 24.40 7.09
CA LEU A 406 -25.71 24.06 7.22
C LEU A 406 -25.46 22.54 7.11
N VAL A 407 -26.22 21.72 7.82
CA VAL A 407 -26.10 20.24 7.79
C VAL A 407 -26.29 19.73 6.36
N VAL A 408 -27.35 20.17 5.67
CA VAL A 408 -27.63 19.76 4.28
C VAL A 408 -26.60 20.30 3.28
N ALA A 409 -25.99 21.45 3.55
CA ALA A 409 -24.97 21.99 2.67
C ALA A 409 -23.63 21.25 2.76
N VAL A 410 -23.31 20.59 3.87
CA VAL A 410 -22.03 19.91 4.11
C VAL A 410 -22.14 18.40 3.79
N PRO A 411 -21.47 17.89 2.74
CA PRO A 411 -21.52 16.47 2.39
C PRO A 411 -20.55 15.67 3.28
N GLU A 412 -21.05 15.17 4.42
CA GLU A 412 -20.27 14.46 5.46
C GLU A 412 -19.72 13.10 4.96
N GLY A 413 -20.49 12.40 4.13
CA GLY A 413 -20.19 11.10 3.52
C GLY A 413 -19.28 11.16 2.30
N LEU A 414 -18.83 12.34 1.86
CA LEU A 414 -17.92 12.49 0.71
C LEU A 414 -16.56 11.75 0.90
N PRO A 415 -15.91 11.76 2.08
CA PRO A 415 -14.76 10.90 2.37
C PRO A 415 -15.13 9.41 2.56
N LEU A 416 -16.34 9.13 3.04
CA LEU A 416 -16.84 7.77 3.25
C LEU A 416 -17.04 7.04 1.90
N ALA A 417 -17.68 7.69 0.93
CA ALA A 417 -17.92 7.19 -0.43
C ALA A 417 -16.63 6.73 -1.13
N VAL A 418 -15.54 7.51 -1.00
CA VAL A 418 -14.21 7.14 -1.51
C VAL A 418 -13.72 5.85 -0.86
N THR A 419 -13.78 5.80 0.47
CA THR A 419 -13.23 4.69 1.25
C THR A 419 -14.00 3.39 1.00
N LEU A 420 -15.33 3.48 0.81
CA LEU A 420 -16.19 2.35 0.44
C LEU A 420 -15.95 1.88 -1.00
N SER A 421 -15.83 2.81 -1.97
CA SER A 421 -15.50 2.48 -3.36
C SER A 421 -14.16 1.75 -3.47
N LEU A 422 -13.15 2.23 -2.72
CA LEU A 422 -11.82 1.60 -2.63
C LEU A 422 -11.89 0.22 -1.95
N ALA A 423 -12.49 0.09 -0.78
CA ALA A 423 -12.57 -1.17 -0.04
C ALA A 423 -13.31 -2.26 -0.84
N TYR A 424 -14.43 -1.91 -1.49
CA TYR A 424 -15.16 -2.81 -2.37
C TYR A 424 -14.33 -3.20 -3.61
N SER A 425 -13.71 -2.22 -4.27
CA SER A 425 -12.91 -2.45 -5.48
C SER A 425 -11.66 -3.29 -5.20
N VAL A 426 -10.94 -3.06 -4.10
CA VAL A 426 -9.78 -3.88 -3.72
C VAL A 426 -10.20 -5.32 -3.39
N LYS A 427 -11.31 -5.52 -2.69
CA LYS A 427 -11.87 -6.86 -2.44
C LYS A 427 -12.24 -7.60 -3.73
N LYS A 428 -12.58 -6.89 -4.80
CA LYS A 428 -12.84 -7.45 -6.13
C LYS A 428 -11.55 -7.66 -6.94
N MET A 429 -10.61 -6.71 -6.92
CA MET A 429 -9.29 -6.81 -7.53
C MET A 429 -8.51 -8.04 -7.03
N MET A 430 -8.62 -8.35 -5.74
CA MET A 430 -8.05 -9.58 -5.15
C MET A 430 -8.63 -10.86 -5.78
N LYS A 431 -9.91 -10.89 -6.17
CA LYS A 431 -10.49 -12.00 -6.96
C LYS A 431 -10.07 -11.96 -8.44
N ASP A 432 -9.60 -10.81 -8.90
CA ASP A 432 -9.01 -10.58 -10.22
C ASP A 432 -7.47 -10.70 -10.22
N ASN A 433 -6.90 -11.43 -9.26
CA ASN A 433 -5.46 -11.72 -9.09
C ASN A 433 -4.55 -10.49 -8.82
N ASN A 434 -5.15 -9.38 -8.36
CA ASN A 434 -4.43 -8.15 -8.00
C ASN A 434 -4.57 -7.89 -6.49
N LEU A 435 -3.55 -8.23 -5.71
CA LEU A 435 -3.50 -7.99 -4.27
C LEU A 435 -2.96 -6.58 -3.99
N VAL A 436 -3.85 -5.64 -3.66
CA VAL A 436 -3.49 -4.24 -3.38
C VAL A 436 -3.08 -4.07 -1.92
N ARG A 437 -1.81 -3.68 -1.69
CA ARG A 437 -1.24 -3.38 -0.36
C ARG A 437 -1.53 -1.92 0.07
N HIS A 438 -1.50 -0.99 -0.88
CA HIS A 438 -1.74 0.43 -0.64
C HIS A 438 -2.98 0.89 -1.43
N LEU A 439 -4.07 1.23 -0.73
CA LEU A 439 -5.40 1.44 -1.34
C LEU A 439 -5.41 2.57 -2.37
N ASP A 440 -4.66 3.63 -2.12
CA ASP A 440 -4.46 4.79 -2.99
C ASP A 440 -3.89 4.42 -4.37
N ALA A 441 -3.03 3.42 -4.46
CA ALA A 441 -2.51 2.93 -5.74
C ALA A 441 -3.60 2.34 -6.66
N CYS A 442 -4.69 1.80 -6.11
CA CYS A 442 -5.86 1.36 -6.90
C CYS A 442 -6.45 2.51 -7.72
N GLU A 443 -6.62 3.68 -7.11
CA GLU A 443 -7.13 4.87 -7.78
C GLU A 443 -6.08 5.48 -8.72
N THR A 444 -4.83 5.61 -8.27
CA THR A 444 -3.73 6.17 -9.06
C THR A 444 -3.50 5.39 -10.36
N MET A 445 -3.63 4.06 -10.34
CA MET A 445 -3.50 3.22 -11.53
C MET A 445 -4.57 3.52 -12.60
N GLY A 446 -5.74 4.03 -12.21
CA GLY A 446 -6.77 4.48 -13.16
C GLY A 446 -6.29 5.64 -14.05
N ASN A 447 -5.31 6.40 -13.57
CA ASN A 447 -4.73 7.57 -14.24
C ASN A 447 -3.40 7.30 -14.95
N ALA A 448 -2.85 6.08 -14.86
CA ALA A 448 -1.58 5.69 -15.47
C ALA A 448 -1.51 6.08 -16.96
N THR A 449 -0.39 6.71 -17.34
CA THR A 449 -0.06 7.13 -18.72
C THR A 449 1.14 6.35 -19.28
N ALA A 450 2.02 5.87 -18.40
CA ALA A 450 3.17 5.05 -18.74
C ALA A 450 3.23 3.79 -17.86
N ILE A 451 3.68 2.68 -18.44
CA ILE A 451 4.08 1.47 -17.71
C ILE A 451 5.53 1.18 -18.08
N CYS A 452 6.44 1.24 -17.12
CA CYS A 452 7.84 0.83 -17.26
C CYS A 452 7.98 -0.61 -16.73
N SER A 453 8.01 -1.58 -17.64
CA SER A 453 8.03 -3.01 -17.33
C SER A 453 9.45 -3.57 -17.42
N ASP A 454 9.90 -4.40 -16.47
CA ASP A 454 10.96 -5.36 -16.81
C ASP A 454 10.46 -6.39 -17.83
N LYS A 455 11.38 -7.07 -18.48
CA LYS A 455 11.16 -8.15 -19.43
C LYS A 455 11.02 -9.50 -18.70
N THR A 456 11.92 -9.80 -17.77
CA THR A 456 12.00 -11.07 -17.03
C THR A 456 10.91 -11.11 -15.96
N GLY A 457 10.34 -12.29 -15.69
CA GLY A 457 9.22 -12.45 -14.74
C GLY A 457 7.90 -11.93 -15.28
N THR A 458 7.87 -10.66 -15.71
CA THR A 458 6.67 -9.95 -16.14
C THR A 458 6.24 -10.29 -17.57
N LEU A 459 7.04 -9.95 -18.59
CA LEU A 459 6.64 -10.08 -20.00
C LEU A 459 6.94 -11.47 -20.57
N THR A 460 7.99 -12.11 -20.07
CA THR A 460 8.38 -13.48 -20.40
C THR A 460 8.02 -14.44 -19.25
N THR A 461 8.00 -15.74 -19.54
CA THR A 461 7.62 -16.79 -18.58
C THR A 461 8.62 -17.04 -17.46
N ASN A 462 9.79 -16.39 -17.48
CA ASN A 462 10.94 -16.67 -16.61
C ASN A 462 11.37 -18.16 -16.66
N ARG A 463 11.15 -18.81 -17.81
CA ARG A 463 11.35 -20.25 -18.04
C ARG A 463 12.11 -20.43 -19.36
N MET A 464 13.35 -20.89 -19.30
CA MET A 464 14.14 -21.08 -20.51
C MET A 464 13.63 -22.29 -21.30
N THR A 465 13.51 -22.14 -22.62
CA THR A 465 13.01 -23.15 -23.57
C THR A 465 13.87 -23.19 -24.84
N VAL A 466 14.11 -24.38 -25.39
CA VAL A 466 14.72 -24.51 -26.72
C VAL A 466 13.64 -24.21 -27.77
N VAL A 467 13.86 -23.17 -28.59
CA VAL A 467 12.91 -22.74 -29.63
C VAL A 467 13.44 -23.07 -31.03
N GLN A 468 14.74 -22.89 -31.26
CA GLN A 468 15.41 -23.28 -32.52
C GLN A 468 16.47 -24.35 -32.26
N SER A 469 16.73 -25.21 -33.25
CA SER A 469 17.78 -26.22 -33.19
C SER A 469 18.42 -26.48 -34.55
N TYR A 470 19.72 -26.75 -34.56
CA TYR A 470 20.51 -27.15 -35.72
C TYR A 470 21.10 -28.54 -35.46
N ILE A 471 20.62 -29.54 -36.21
CA ILE A 471 20.92 -30.97 -36.05
C ILE A 471 21.07 -31.56 -37.45
N CYS A 472 22.13 -32.33 -37.72
CA CYS A 472 22.38 -32.97 -39.03
C CYS A 472 22.19 -31.99 -40.22
N GLU A 473 22.93 -30.88 -40.19
CA GLU A 473 22.83 -29.71 -41.10
C GLU A 473 21.45 -29.01 -41.22
N VAL A 474 20.38 -29.47 -40.57
CA VAL A 474 19.03 -28.88 -40.66
C VAL A 474 18.78 -27.85 -39.57
N LEU A 475 18.62 -26.58 -39.96
CA LEU A 475 18.12 -25.51 -39.09
C LEU A 475 16.59 -25.57 -38.96
N SER A 476 16.11 -26.00 -37.80
CA SER A 476 14.70 -26.01 -37.43
C SER A 476 14.36 -24.77 -36.58
N LYS A 477 13.44 -23.93 -37.06
CA LYS A 477 12.94 -22.73 -36.33
C LYS A 477 11.86 -23.04 -35.27
N THR A 478 11.45 -24.29 -35.19
CA THR A 478 10.54 -24.87 -34.19
C THR A 478 11.14 -26.19 -33.74
N ILE A 479 10.67 -26.74 -32.61
CA ILE A 479 11.09 -28.07 -32.14
C ILE A 479 10.80 -29.13 -33.23
N PRO A 480 11.80 -29.89 -33.70
CA PRO A 480 11.61 -30.94 -34.70
C PRO A 480 10.96 -32.17 -34.06
N LYS A 481 10.38 -33.06 -34.88
CA LYS A 481 9.93 -34.38 -34.41
C LYS A 481 11.13 -35.32 -34.31
N PHE A 482 11.18 -36.20 -33.31
CA PHE A 482 12.26 -37.20 -33.20
C PHE A 482 12.41 -38.07 -34.47
N SER A 483 11.31 -38.32 -35.19
CA SER A 483 11.29 -39.06 -36.45
C SER A 483 11.97 -38.34 -37.64
N SER A 484 12.34 -37.07 -37.52
CA SER A 484 13.13 -36.34 -38.55
C SER A 484 14.60 -36.19 -38.17
N ILE A 485 15.09 -36.96 -37.19
CA ILE A 485 16.49 -37.00 -36.76
C ILE A 485 17.00 -38.44 -36.96
N PRO A 486 18.18 -38.66 -37.56
CA PRO A 486 18.80 -40.00 -37.65
C PRO A 486 18.88 -40.66 -36.26
N THR A 487 18.38 -41.90 -36.14
CA THR A 487 18.11 -42.52 -34.83
C THR A 487 19.35 -42.71 -33.96
N ASN A 488 20.51 -42.92 -34.58
CA ASN A 488 21.83 -42.92 -33.92
C ASN A 488 22.14 -41.57 -33.25
N VAL A 489 22.03 -40.46 -34.00
CA VAL A 489 22.29 -39.11 -33.51
C VAL A 489 21.22 -38.67 -32.50
N GLY A 490 19.96 -39.03 -32.72
CA GLY A 490 18.84 -38.73 -31.82
C GLY A 490 18.99 -39.39 -30.45
N ASN A 491 19.33 -40.69 -30.40
CA ASN A 491 19.59 -41.38 -29.13
C ASN A 491 20.82 -40.81 -28.40
N LEU A 492 21.89 -40.51 -29.14
CA LEU A 492 23.11 -39.90 -28.59
C LEU A 492 22.84 -38.50 -28.01
N LEU A 493 22.02 -37.68 -28.68
CA LEU A 493 21.60 -36.36 -28.22
C LEU A 493 20.80 -36.43 -26.91
N ILE A 494 19.90 -37.40 -26.79
CA ILE A 494 19.10 -37.63 -25.56
C ILE A 494 20.02 -38.02 -24.39
N GLN A 495 20.95 -38.95 -24.62
CA GLN A 495 21.97 -39.31 -23.61
C GLN A 495 22.80 -38.09 -23.21
N ALA A 496 23.35 -37.35 -24.19
CA ALA A 496 24.19 -36.18 -23.95
C ALA A 496 23.48 -35.11 -23.10
N ILE A 497 22.20 -34.84 -23.36
CA ILE A 497 21.41 -33.87 -22.59
C ILE A 497 21.10 -34.38 -21.17
N SER A 498 20.66 -35.63 -21.04
CA SER A 498 20.13 -36.18 -19.78
C SER A 498 21.22 -36.42 -18.74
N ILE A 499 22.41 -36.84 -19.22
CA ILE A 499 23.58 -37.20 -18.42
C ILE A 499 24.45 -35.97 -18.12
N ASN A 500 24.77 -35.15 -19.12
CA ASN A 500 25.54 -33.91 -18.92
C ASN A 500 24.64 -32.75 -18.43
N SER A 501 23.73 -33.00 -17.50
CA SER A 501 22.91 -31.99 -16.80
C SER A 501 22.77 -32.42 -15.36
N ALA A 502 22.92 -31.49 -14.40
CA ALA A 502 22.98 -31.84 -12.98
C ALA A 502 21.72 -32.58 -12.53
N TYR A 503 21.85 -33.54 -11.62
CA TYR A 503 20.70 -34.30 -11.09
C TYR A 503 19.71 -33.40 -10.33
N THR A 504 20.21 -32.33 -9.71
CA THR A 504 19.40 -31.25 -9.12
C THR A 504 18.57 -30.46 -10.13
N SER A 505 18.97 -30.45 -11.41
CA SER A 505 18.17 -29.88 -12.51
C SER A 505 17.07 -30.87 -12.94
N ARG A 506 15.81 -30.50 -12.69
CA ARG A 506 14.62 -31.34 -12.98
C ARG A 506 13.39 -30.50 -13.35
N ILE A 507 12.52 -31.07 -14.16
CA ILE A 507 11.19 -30.52 -14.48
C ILE A 507 10.15 -31.26 -13.65
N MET A 508 9.44 -30.53 -12.79
CA MET A 508 8.27 -31.04 -12.09
C MET A 508 7.01 -30.78 -12.92
N GLN A 509 6.06 -31.70 -12.86
CA GLN A 509 4.68 -31.41 -13.29
C GLN A 509 4.06 -30.38 -12.34
N PRO A 510 3.13 -29.52 -12.82
CA PRO A 510 2.43 -28.59 -11.95
C PRO A 510 1.43 -29.32 -11.04
N GLU A 511 1.01 -28.66 -9.96
CA GLU A 511 -0.04 -29.16 -9.06
C GLU A 511 -1.44 -28.96 -9.69
N GLU A 512 -1.66 -27.86 -10.43
CA GLU A 512 -2.86 -27.65 -11.24
C GLU A 512 -2.59 -27.86 -12.76
N PRO A 513 -3.48 -28.55 -13.51
CA PRO A 513 -3.33 -28.74 -14.96
C PRO A 513 -3.30 -27.48 -15.82
N SER A 514 -3.61 -26.30 -15.26
CA SER A 514 -3.57 -25.01 -15.96
C SER A 514 -2.23 -24.29 -15.83
N GLU A 515 -1.31 -24.74 -14.97
CA GLU A 515 -0.01 -24.10 -14.77
C GLU A 515 1.08 -24.66 -15.70
N LEU A 516 2.22 -23.97 -15.77
CA LEU A 516 3.38 -24.41 -16.54
C LEU A 516 4.31 -25.30 -15.69
N PRO A 517 4.82 -26.43 -16.23
CA PRO A 517 5.80 -27.29 -15.57
C PRO A 517 6.99 -26.52 -14.96
N LYS A 518 7.21 -26.75 -13.67
CA LYS A 518 8.14 -26.01 -12.80
C LYS A 518 9.58 -26.48 -13.01
N GLN A 519 10.47 -25.55 -13.40
CA GLN A 519 11.90 -25.82 -13.56
C GLN A 519 12.61 -25.64 -12.21
N VAL A 520 13.25 -26.68 -11.71
CA VAL A 520 14.09 -26.67 -10.49
C VAL A 520 15.53 -26.90 -10.91
N GLY A 521 16.48 -26.14 -10.34
CA GLY A 521 17.89 -26.16 -10.73
C GLY A 521 18.22 -25.12 -11.81
N ASN A 522 19.22 -25.39 -12.65
CA ASN A 522 19.66 -24.42 -13.66
C ASN A 522 18.66 -24.36 -14.82
N LYS A 523 17.99 -23.21 -15.00
CA LYS A 523 16.99 -22.99 -16.06
C LYS A 523 17.52 -23.35 -17.47
N THR A 524 18.79 -23.09 -17.75
CA THR A 524 19.41 -23.44 -19.04
C THR A 524 19.41 -24.96 -19.26
N GLU A 525 19.72 -25.75 -18.22
CA GLU A 525 19.70 -27.22 -18.28
C GLU A 525 18.27 -27.75 -18.35
N CYS A 526 17.37 -27.16 -17.56
CA CYS A 526 15.94 -27.48 -17.60
C CYS A 526 15.31 -27.19 -18.98
N SER A 527 15.86 -26.25 -19.76
CA SER A 527 15.44 -26.04 -21.15
C SER A 527 15.83 -27.20 -22.08
N LEU A 528 17.00 -27.83 -21.83
CA LEU A 528 17.48 -28.99 -22.59
C LEU A 528 16.73 -30.26 -22.19
N LEU A 529 16.52 -30.49 -20.90
CA LEU A 529 15.68 -31.59 -20.39
C LEU A 529 14.24 -31.46 -20.92
N GLY A 530 13.72 -30.23 -21.03
CA GLY A 530 12.42 -29.95 -21.64
C GLY A 530 12.40 -30.18 -23.16
N PHE A 531 13.52 -30.00 -23.85
CA PHE A 531 13.67 -30.35 -25.27
C PHE A 531 13.65 -31.88 -25.48
N VAL A 532 14.25 -32.67 -24.58
CA VAL A 532 14.14 -34.14 -24.59
C VAL A 532 12.68 -34.59 -24.38
N GLN A 533 11.96 -33.97 -23.43
CA GLN A 533 10.53 -34.22 -23.25
C GLN A 533 9.71 -33.84 -24.49
N ALA A 534 9.99 -32.69 -25.11
CA ALA A 534 9.31 -32.23 -26.33
C ALA A 534 9.61 -33.09 -27.58
N LEU A 535 10.74 -33.80 -27.60
CA LEU A 535 11.05 -34.86 -28.58
C LEU A 535 10.28 -36.18 -28.31
N GLY A 536 9.44 -36.24 -27.27
CA GLY A 536 8.63 -37.40 -26.93
C GLY A 536 9.41 -38.49 -26.19
N LYS A 537 10.42 -38.12 -25.40
CA LYS A 537 11.32 -39.04 -24.68
C LYS A 537 11.47 -38.63 -23.22
N ASN A 538 11.55 -39.61 -22.32
CA ASN A 538 11.77 -39.34 -20.90
C ASN A 538 13.28 -39.28 -20.61
N TYR A 539 13.76 -38.15 -20.06
CA TYR A 539 15.15 -38.05 -19.59
C TYR A 539 15.39 -38.87 -18.31
N GLN A 540 14.34 -39.14 -17.52
CA GLN A 540 14.49 -39.78 -16.22
C GLN A 540 14.96 -41.23 -16.38
N THR A 541 14.37 -41.99 -17.31
CA THR A 541 14.80 -43.37 -17.61
C THR A 541 16.30 -43.47 -17.92
N ILE A 542 16.85 -42.50 -18.66
CA ILE A 542 18.29 -42.44 -19.00
C ILE A 542 19.17 -42.12 -17.78
N ARG A 543 18.61 -41.47 -16.76
CA ARG A 543 19.25 -41.21 -15.46
C ARG A 543 19.12 -42.42 -14.52
N ASP A 544 17.97 -43.09 -14.55
CA ASP A 544 17.74 -44.34 -13.80
C ASP A 544 18.70 -45.45 -14.30
N ASP A 545 18.94 -45.51 -15.62
CA ASP A 545 19.93 -46.39 -16.27
C ASP A 545 21.41 -46.02 -16.01
N MET A 546 21.70 -44.81 -15.52
CA MET A 546 23.06 -44.26 -15.38
C MET A 546 23.14 -43.24 -14.21
N PRO A 547 23.03 -43.70 -12.95
CA PRO A 547 23.01 -42.86 -11.76
C PRO A 547 24.31 -42.05 -11.58
N GLU A 548 24.24 -40.96 -10.82
CA GLU A 548 25.36 -40.01 -10.60
C GLU A 548 26.62 -40.70 -10.03
N GLU A 549 26.44 -41.79 -9.26
CA GLU A 549 27.50 -42.65 -8.71
C GLU A 549 28.37 -43.33 -9.78
N MET A 550 27.87 -43.50 -11.02
CA MET A 550 28.62 -44.09 -12.14
C MET A 550 29.45 -43.06 -12.92
N PHE A 551 29.42 -41.77 -12.55
CA PHE A 551 30.17 -40.72 -13.26
C PHE A 551 31.65 -40.72 -12.86
N THR A 552 32.54 -41.01 -13.81
CA THR A 552 34.00 -41.05 -13.58
C THR A 552 34.56 -39.66 -13.23
N ARG A 553 34.07 -38.62 -13.90
CA ARG A 553 34.50 -37.23 -13.67
C ARG A 553 33.41 -36.25 -14.11
N VAL A 554 33.18 -35.19 -13.33
CA VAL A 554 32.30 -34.07 -13.72
C VAL A 554 33.10 -32.77 -13.69
N TYR A 555 33.36 -32.21 -14.87
CA TYR A 555 33.91 -30.87 -15.04
C TYR A 555 32.74 -29.87 -14.98
N THR A 556 32.53 -29.29 -13.80
CA THR A 556 31.45 -28.32 -13.53
C THR A 556 31.56 -27.07 -14.42
N PHE A 557 30.51 -26.24 -14.46
CA PHE A 557 30.58 -24.99 -15.22
C PHE A 557 31.57 -24.01 -14.60
N ASN A 558 32.49 -23.48 -15.42
CA ASN A 558 33.40 -22.39 -15.04
C ASN A 558 33.29 -21.26 -16.07
N SER A 559 33.12 -20.02 -15.58
CA SER A 559 32.86 -18.81 -16.38
C SER A 559 33.96 -18.45 -17.39
N VAL A 560 35.20 -18.92 -17.19
CA VAL A 560 36.31 -18.72 -18.14
C VAL A 560 36.14 -19.64 -19.36
N ARG A 561 35.91 -20.95 -19.14
CA ARG A 561 35.70 -21.94 -20.21
C ARG A 561 34.29 -21.95 -20.81
N LYS A 562 33.31 -21.35 -20.12
CA LYS A 562 31.86 -21.30 -20.45
C LYS A 562 31.27 -22.65 -20.89
N SER A 563 31.76 -23.73 -20.31
CA SER A 563 31.40 -25.11 -20.65
C SER A 563 31.42 -26.01 -19.41
N MET A 564 30.68 -27.12 -19.51
CA MET A 564 30.55 -28.19 -18.52
C MET A 564 30.65 -29.53 -19.28
N SER A 565 31.34 -30.51 -18.70
CA SER A 565 31.46 -31.84 -19.28
C SER A 565 31.36 -32.96 -18.25
N THR A 566 30.76 -34.09 -18.62
CA THR A 566 30.61 -35.29 -17.79
C THR A 566 31.25 -36.48 -18.49
N VAL A 567 32.04 -37.27 -17.76
CA VAL A 567 32.66 -38.53 -18.20
C VAL A 567 31.87 -39.71 -17.61
N ILE A 568 31.45 -40.64 -18.46
CA ILE A 568 30.82 -41.90 -18.08
C ILE A 568 31.58 -43.11 -18.65
N PRO A 569 31.51 -44.30 -18.04
CA PRO A 569 31.95 -45.54 -18.67
C PRO A 569 31.07 -45.91 -19.87
N ARG A 570 31.63 -46.61 -20.85
CA ARG A 570 30.90 -47.17 -22.01
C ARG A 570 30.63 -48.66 -21.84
N GLN A 571 29.41 -49.08 -22.19
CA GLN A 571 29.14 -50.50 -22.49
C GLN A 571 30.01 -50.92 -23.68
N GLY A 572 30.84 -51.95 -23.50
CA GLY A 572 31.89 -52.37 -24.43
C GLY A 572 33.31 -51.93 -24.05
N GLY A 573 33.49 -51.19 -22.95
CA GLY A 573 34.78 -50.71 -22.47
C GLY A 573 35.14 -49.31 -22.96
N GLY A 574 36.02 -48.63 -22.21
CA GLY A 574 36.34 -47.23 -22.43
C GLY A 574 35.32 -46.26 -21.83
N TYR A 575 35.45 -44.99 -22.19
CA TYR A 575 34.76 -43.86 -21.58
C TYR A 575 34.14 -42.96 -22.65
N ARG A 576 33.09 -42.23 -22.29
CA ARG A 576 32.45 -41.20 -23.11
C ARG A 576 32.40 -39.89 -22.35
N LEU A 577 33.02 -38.86 -22.93
CA LEU A 577 32.91 -37.47 -22.51
C LEU A 577 31.73 -36.83 -23.25
N PHE A 578 30.76 -36.29 -22.52
CA PHE A 578 29.78 -35.36 -23.06
C PHE A 578 30.16 -33.93 -22.67
N THR A 579 30.02 -32.96 -23.57
CA THR A 579 30.35 -31.55 -23.35
C THR A 579 29.20 -30.65 -23.81
N LYS A 580 28.87 -29.63 -23.02
CA LYS A 580 27.92 -28.57 -23.38
C LYS A 580 28.50 -27.20 -23.02
N GLY A 581 28.11 -26.16 -23.74
CA GLY A 581 28.57 -24.81 -23.43
C GLY A 581 28.22 -23.79 -24.50
N ALA A 582 28.79 -22.59 -24.35
CA ALA A 582 28.65 -21.53 -25.34
C ALA A 582 29.10 -22.00 -26.73
N SER A 583 28.22 -21.82 -27.72
CA SER A 583 28.36 -22.39 -29.06
C SER A 583 29.70 -22.09 -29.74
N GLU A 584 30.13 -20.83 -29.65
CA GLU A 584 31.33 -20.24 -30.25
C GLU A 584 32.64 -20.62 -29.54
N ILE A 585 32.56 -21.39 -28.45
CA ILE A 585 33.70 -21.97 -27.73
C ILE A 585 33.74 -23.49 -27.94
N VAL A 586 32.62 -24.19 -27.76
CA VAL A 586 32.55 -25.64 -27.93
C VAL A 586 32.85 -26.05 -29.38
N LEU A 587 32.31 -25.33 -30.38
CA LEU A 587 32.56 -25.66 -31.79
C LEU A 587 34.02 -25.47 -32.21
N LYS A 588 34.77 -24.54 -31.58
CA LYS A 588 36.22 -24.39 -31.82
C LYS A 588 37.04 -25.57 -31.30
N LYS A 589 36.50 -26.31 -30.32
CA LYS A 589 37.04 -27.57 -29.79
C LYS A 589 36.50 -28.80 -30.55
N CYS A 590 35.64 -28.64 -31.55
CA CYS A 590 35.10 -29.74 -32.35
C CYS A 590 35.86 -29.91 -33.67
N ALA A 591 36.29 -31.15 -33.97
CA ALA A 591 36.95 -31.53 -35.22
C ALA A 591 36.05 -32.39 -36.13
N PHE A 592 34.90 -32.85 -35.63
CA PHE A 592 33.91 -33.63 -36.37
C PHE A 592 32.50 -33.09 -36.17
N ILE A 593 31.61 -33.38 -37.11
CA ILE A 593 30.19 -33.00 -37.09
C ILE A 593 29.36 -34.09 -37.79
N TYR A 594 28.08 -34.21 -37.46
CA TYR A 594 27.15 -35.05 -38.21
C TYR A 594 26.56 -34.33 -39.42
N GLY A 595 26.76 -34.91 -40.60
CA GLY A 595 26.12 -34.50 -41.85
C GLY A 595 24.64 -34.84 -41.91
N ARG A 596 23.98 -34.48 -43.01
CA ARG A 596 22.51 -34.56 -43.17
C ARG A 596 21.92 -35.95 -42.95
N ASP A 597 22.58 -36.99 -43.47
CA ASP A 597 22.11 -38.37 -43.39
C ASP A 597 22.57 -39.09 -42.09
N GLY A 598 23.10 -38.35 -41.12
CA GLY A 598 23.63 -38.91 -39.87
C GLY A 598 25.00 -39.58 -40.01
N HIS A 599 25.70 -39.36 -41.13
CA HIS A 599 27.10 -39.75 -41.33
C HIS A 599 28.06 -38.76 -40.63
N LEU A 600 29.27 -39.20 -40.34
CA LEU A 600 30.29 -38.44 -39.63
C LEU A 600 31.24 -37.73 -40.61
N GLU A 601 31.39 -36.42 -40.48
CA GLU A 601 32.24 -35.59 -41.35
C GLU A 601 33.33 -34.86 -40.56
N LYS A 602 34.46 -34.56 -41.23
CA LYS A 602 35.51 -33.69 -40.67
C LYS A 602 35.05 -32.24 -40.70
N PHE A 603 34.98 -31.61 -39.54
CA PHE A 603 34.47 -30.25 -39.37
C PHE A 603 35.59 -29.23 -39.64
N THR A 604 35.72 -28.79 -40.89
CA THR A 604 36.75 -27.83 -41.30
C THR A 604 36.49 -26.43 -40.71
N ARG A 605 37.52 -25.57 -40.67
CA ARG A 605 37.34 -24.15 -40.26
C ARG A 605 36.32 -23.42 -41.13
N GLU A 606 36.28 -23.70 -42.43
CA GLU A 606 35.30 -23.12 -43.35
C GLU A 606 33.86 -23.53 -42.98
N MET A 607 33.65 -24.80 -42.59
CA MET A 607 32.36 -25.27 -42.07
C MET A 607 32.03 -24.63 -40.70
N GLN A 608 33.01 -24.48 -39.81
CA GLN A 608 32.85 -23.79 -38.52
C GLN A 608 32.41 -22.33 -38.73
N GLU A 609 33.11 -21.57 -39.57
CA GLU A 609 32.80 -20.18 -39.87
C GLU A 609 31.47 -20.02 -40.61
N ARG A 610 31.15 -20.94 -41.54
CA ARG A 610 29.84 -21.01 -42.21
C ARG A 610 28.71 -21.22 -41.21
N LEU A 611 28.86 -22.12 -40.25
CA LEU A 611 27.86 -22.42 -39.22
C LEU A 611 27.71 -21.22 -38.26
N VAL A 612 28.82 -20.60 -37.84
CA VAL A 612 28.77 -19.38 -37.01
C VAL A 612 27.99 -18.27 -37.71
N ARG A 613 28.34 -17.94 -38.96
CA ARG A 613 27.74 -16.83 -39.71
C ARG A 613 26.29 -17.07 -40.16
N ASN A 614 25.95 -18.31 -40.55
CA ASN A 614 24.65 -18.62 -41.14
C ASN A 614 23.63 -19.16 -40.12
N VAL A 615 24.06 -19.54 -38.91
CA VAL A 615 23.19 -20.12 -37.87
C VAL A 615 23.31 -19.38 -36.54
N ILE A 616 24.52 -19.29 -35.97
CA ILE A 616 24.70 -18.75 -34.61
C ILE A 616 24.49 -17.23 -34.55
N GLU A 617 25.06 -16.48 -35.50
CA GLU A 617 24.86 -15.03 -35.60
C GLU A 617 23.36 -14.68 -35.79
N PRO A 618 22.62 -15.30 -36.73
CA PRO A 618 21.16 -15.14 -36.82
C PRO A 618 20.40 -15.51 -35.55
N MET A 619 20.71 -16.63 -34.88
CA MET A 619 20.08 -16.99 -33.60
C MET A 619 20.35 -15.94 -32.51
N ALA A 620 21.57 -15.40 -32.43
CA ALA A 620 21.93 -14.36 -31.47
C ALA A 620 21.28 -13.00 -31.82
N CYS A 621 21.04 -12.71 -33.11
CA CYS A 621 20.27 -11.55 -33.57
C CYS A 621 18.76 -11.69 -33.26
N ASP A 622 18.19 -12.88 -33.40
CA ASP A 622 16.83 -13.23 -32.92
C ASP A 622 16.72 -13.13 -31.37
N GLY A 623 17.85 -13.01 -30.66
CA GLY A 623 17.93 -12.81 -29.21
C GLY A 623 18.19 -14.08 -28.40
N LEU A 624 18.39 -15.22 -29.07
CA LEU A 624 18.52 -16.55 -28.46
C LEU A 624 19.91 -16.76 -27.83
N ARG A 625 19.96 -17.47 -26.71
CA ARG A 625 21.20 -18.02 -26.14
C ARG A 625 21.57 -19.30 -26.87
N THR A 626 22.66 -19.28 -27.63
CA THR A 626 23.13 -20.43 -28.41
C THR A 626 24.05 -21.34 -27.59
N ILE A 627 23.62 -22.59 -27.40
CA ILE A 627 24.39 -23.64 -26.71
C ILE A 627 24.72 -24.74 -27.71
N SER A 628 25.97 -25.18 -27.75
CA SER A 628 26.39 -26.36 -28.52
C SER A 628 26.55 -27.57 -27.58
N ILE A 629 26.18 -28.74 -28.09
CA ILE A 629 26.34 -30.04 -27.42
C ILE A 629 27.26 -30.89 -28.30
N ALA A 630 28.26 -31.51 -27.66
CA ALA A 630 29.31 -32.29 -28.29
C ALA A 630 29.65 -33.51 -27.43
N TYR A 631 30.39 -34.46 -27.99
CA TYR A 631 30.92 -35.62 -27.27
C TYR A 631 32.29 -36.05 -27.80
N ARG A 632 32.98 -36.91 -27.05
CA ARG A 632 34.21 -37.59 -27.46
C ARG A 632 34.29 -38.95 -26.78
N ASP A 633 34.75 -39.95 -27.52
CA ASP A 633 34.85 -41.32 -27.06
C ASP A 633 36.32 -41.72 -26.87
N PHE A 634 36.62 -42.38 -25.76
CA PHE A 634 37.92 -42.95 -25.43
C PHE A 634 37.76 -44.47 -25.39
N VAL A 635 38.58 -45.22 -26.14
CA VAL A 635 38.44 -46.68 -26.28
C VAL A 635 39.78 -47.40 -26.12
N PRO A 636 39.79 -48.60 -25.51
CA PRO A 636 40.92 -49.51 -25.59
C PRO A 636 40.95 -50.18 -26.97
N GLY A 637 42.12 -50.26 -27.60
CA GLY A 637 42.29 -50.87 -28.93
C GLY A 637 41.95 -49.96 -30.12
N LYS A 638 41.53 -50.55 -31.24
CA LYS A 638 41.50 -49.86 -32.54
C LYS A 638 40.40 -48.79 -32.63
N ALA A 639 40.76 -47.54 -32.31
CA ALA A 639 39.90 -46.37 -32.38
C ALA A 639 39.40 -46.03 -33.79
N GLU A 640 38.15 -45.60 -33.89
CA GLU A 640 37.59 -44.95 -35.09
C GLU A 640 38.05 -43.48 -35.21
N ILE A 641 37.74 -42.82 -36.34
CA ILE A 641 38.31 -41.51 -36.70
C ILE A 641 38.02 -40.37 -35.71
N ASN A 642 36.93 -40.44 -34.95
CA ASN A 642 36.53 -39.51 -33.89
C ASN A 642 36.74 -40.03 -32.46
N GLN A 643 37.34 -41.22 -32.32
CA GLN A 643 37.63 -41.85 -31.04
C GLN A 643 39.11 -41.66 -30.68
N VAL A 644 39.43 -41.82 -29.40
CA VAL A 644 40.79 -41.71 -28.86
C VAL A 644 41.23 -43.08 -28.35
N HIS A 645 42.36 -43.59 -28.83
CA HIS A 645 43.00 -44.74 -28.20
C HIS A 645 43.60 -44.34 -26.84
N TYR A 646 43.47 -45.21 -25.84
CA TYR A 646 44.23 -45.08 -24.60
C TYR A 646 44.84 -46.44 -24.21
N ASP A 647 46.14 -46.43 -23.87
CA ASP A 647 46.88 -47.59 -23.37
C ASP A 647 46.80 -47.71 -21.83
N SER A 648 46.58 -46.58 -21.15
CA SER A 648 46.35 -46.45 -19.70
C SER A 648 45.21 -45.47 -19.45
N GLU A 649 44.54 -45.53 -18.30
CA GLU A 649 43.41 -44.62 -18.01
C GLU A 649 43.79 -43.13 -18.25
N PRO A 650 42.95 -42.34 -18.98
CA PRO A 650 43.25 -40.95 -19.25
C PRO A 650 43.44 -40.12 -17.98
N ASN A 651 44.40 -39.18 -18.00
CA ASN A 651 44.57 -38.24 -16.89
C ASN A 651 43.38 -37.27 -16.83
N TRP A 652 42.39 -37.59 -15.99
CA TRP A 652 41.18 -36.79 -15.81
C TRP A 652 41.42 -35.40 -15.17
N ASP A 653 42.65 -35.06 -14.77
CA ASP A 653 43.01 -33.70 -14.35
C ASP A 653 43.56 -32.83 -15.51
N ASP A 654 43.96 -33.43 -16.63
CA ASP A 654 44.22 -32.69 -17.88
C ASP A 654 42.91 -32.48 -18.66
N GLU A 655 42.14 -31.50 -18.21
CA GLU A 655 40.88 -31.11 -18.87
C GLU A 655 41.11 -30.52 -20.27
N GLU A 656 42.25 -29.89 -20.55
CA GLU A 656 42.47 -29.24 -21.85
C GLU A 656 42.77 -30.25 -22.96
N TYR A 657 43.56 -31.30 -22.68
CA TYR A 657 43.71 -32.44 -23.59
C TYR A 657 42.39 -33.22 -23.74
N THR A 658 41.65 -33.41 -22.63
CA THR A 658 40.40 -34.18 -22.59
C THR A 658 39.26 -33.51 -23.37
N VAL A 659 39.01 -32.22 -23.12
CA VAL A 659 37.93 -31.42 -23.72
C VAL A 659 38.41 -30.69 -24.97
N ASN A 660 38.92 -31.45 -25.94
CA ASN A 660 39.37 -31.00 -27.26
C ASN A 660 39.08 -32.09 -28.31
N ASN A 661 39.25 -31.82 -29.60
CA ASN A 661 39.04 -32.78 -30.70
C ASN A 661 37.65 -33.49 -30.65
N LEU A 662 36.61 -32.73 -30.27
CA LEU A 662 35.25 -33.22 -30.02
C LEU A 662 34.47 -33.47 -31.33
N THR A 663 33.36 -34.21 -31.23
CA THR A 663 32.34 -34.31 -32.28
C THR A 663 31.11 -33.48 -31.91
N ALA A 664 30.73 -32.53 -32.75
CA ALA A 664 29.53 -31.71 -32.57
C ALA A 664 28.24 -32.50 -32.90
N ILE A 665 27.29 -32.52 -31.96
CA ILE A 665 25.98 -33.18 -32.12
C ILE A 665 24.94 -32.17 -32.62
N CYS A 666 24.82 -31.03 -31.95
CA CYS A 666 23.85 -29.99 -32.30
C CYS A 666 24.22 -28.62 -31.73
N VAL A 667 23.60 -27.57 -32.29
CA VAL A 667 23.46 -26.25 -31.66
C VAL A 667 21.98 -25.99 -31.38
N VAL A 668 21.65 -25.46 -30.22
CA VAL A 668 20.27 -25.07 -29.84
C VAL A 668 20.20 -23.60 -29.45
N GLY A 669 19.16 -22.93 -29.95
CA GLY A 669 18.80 -21.56 -29.61
C GLY A 669 17.75 -21.54 -28.51
N ILE A 670 18.14 -21.07 -27.33
CA ILE A 670 17.32 -21.07 -26.11
C ILE A 670 16.81 -19.64 -25.84
N GLU A 671 15.52 -19.46 -25.62
CA GLU A 671 14.96 -18.20 -25.11
C GLU A 671 14.00 -18.40 -23.93
N ASP A 672 13.75 -17.31 -23.21
CA ASP A 672 12.62 -17.19 -22.29
C ASP A 672 11.44 -16.59 -23.07
N PRO A 673 10.40 -17.38 -23.38
CA PRO A 673 9.34 -16.98 -24.30
C PRO A 673 8.41 -15.93 -23.68
N VAL A 674 7.82 -15.10 -24.54
CA VAL A 674 6.76 -14.14 -24.18
C VAL A 674 5.50 -14.90 -23.75
N ARG A 675 4.84 -14.45 -22.68
CA ARG A 675 3.57 -15.04 -22.24
C ARG A 675 2.48 -14.83 -23.31
N PRO A 676 1.68 -15.85 -23.71
CA PRO A 676 0.77 -15.76 -24.86
C PRO A 676 -0.20 -14.56 -24.88
N GLU A 677 -0.60 -14.10 -23.69
CA GLU A 677 -1.56 -13.03 -23.44
C GLU A 677 -0.95 -11.61 -23.45
N VAL A 678 0.36 -11.49 -23.24
CA VAL A 678 1.08 -10.20 -23.15
C VAL A 678 0.88 -9.32 -24.40
N PRO A 679 0.96 -9.82 -25.65
CA PRO A 679 0.76 -8.97 -26.84
C PRO A 679 -0.62 -8.33 -26.93
N ASP A 680 -1.69 -9.03 -26.53
CA ASP A 680 -3.04 -8.46 -26.52
C ASP A 680 -3.27 -7.53 -25.32
N ALA A 681 -2.71 -7.86 -24.15
CA ALA A 681 -2.72 -6.98 -22.99
C ALA A 681 -2.00 -5.64 -23.27
N ILE A 682 -0.85 -5.67 -23.95
CA ILE A 682 -0.13 -4.47 -24.39
C ILE A 682 -0.93 -3.69 -25.45
N LYS A 683 -1.58 -4.38 -26.40
CA LYS A 683 -2.48 -3.76 -27.39
C LYS A 683 -3.68 -3.06 -26.72
N LYS A 684 -4.25 -3.65 -25.66
CA LYS A 684 -5.28 -3.04 -24.81
C LYS A 684 -4.76 -1.79 -24.08
N CYS A 685 -3.58 -1.85 -23.46
CA CYS A 685 -2.93 -0.68 -22.84
C CYS A 685 -2.69 0.47 -23.83
N GLN A 686 -2.12 0.18 -25.01
CA GLN A 686 -1.90 1.19 -26.05
C GLN A 686 -3.22 1.84 -26.51
N ARG A 687 -4.28 1.05 -26.71
CA ARG A 687 -5.62 1.56 -27.07
C ARG A 687 -6.22 2.43 -25.95
N ALA A 688 -5.98 2.08 -24.69
CA ALA A 688 -6.37 2.86 -23.51
C ALA A 688 -5.51 4.13 -23.29
N GLY A 689 -4.58 4.44 -24.20
CA GLY A 689 -3.71 5.62 -24.16
C GLY A 689 -2.50 5.47 -23.24
N ILE A 690 -2.11 4.24 -22.88
CA ILE A 690 -1.00 3.94 -21.97
C ILE A 690 0.23 3.50 -22.76
N THR A 691 1.36 4.16 -22.54
CA THR A 691 2.63 3.85 -23.22
C THR A 691 3.43 2.84 -22.41
N VAL A 692 3.41 1.57 -22.84
CA VAL A 692 4.29 0.52 -22.30
C VAL A 692 5.72 0.74 -22.80
N ARG A 693 6.69 0.63 -21.90
CA ARG A 693 8.14 0.70 -22.14
C ARG A 693 8.80 -0.50 -21.50
N MET A 694 9.76 -1.12 -22.18
CA MET A 694 10.61 -2.17 -21.62
C MET A 694 11.88 -1.56 -21.03
N VAL A 695 12.23 -1.93 -19.80
CA VAL A 695 13.44 -1.47 -19.10
C VAL A 695 14.11 -2.68 -18.49
N THR A 696 15.25 -3.13 -19.04
CA THR A 696 15.85 -4.42 -18.69
C THR A 696 17.37 -4.44 -18.76
N GLY A 697 18.00 -5.30 -17.95
CA GLY A 697 19.44 -5.57 -17.98
C GLY A 697 19.91 -6.36 -19.21
N ASP A 698 18.99 -6.93 -19.99
CA ASP A 698 19.31 -7.72 -21.19
C ASP A 698 20.01 -6.93 -22.30
N ASN A 699 20.66 -7.65 -23.21
CA ASN A 699 21.32 -7.10 -24.39
C ASN A 699 20.32 -6.47 -25.38
N ILE A 700 20.73 -5.42 -26.09
CA ILE A 700 19.86 -4.63 -26.97
C ILE A 700 19.16 -5.44 -28.08
N ASN A 701 19.80 -6.50 -28.60
CA ASN A 701 19.20 -7.38 -29.62
C ASN A 701 18.05 -8.22 -29.04
N THR A 702 18.28 -8.87 -27.90
CA THR A 702 17.26 -9.65 -27.17
C THR A 702 16.09 -8.74 -26.76
N ALA A 703 16.38 -7.58 -26.17
CA ALA A 703 15.35 -6.61 -25.78
C ALA A 703 14.53 -6.10 -26.99
N ARG A 704 15.17 -5.85 -28.15
CA ARG A 704 14.49 -5.49 -29.41
C ARG A 704 13.61 -6.63 -29.93
N SER A 705 14.10 -7.86 -29.94
CA SER A 705 13.35 -9.05 -30.37
C SER A 705 12.09 -9.24 -29.53
N ILE A 706 12.23 -9.30 -28.20
CA ILE A 706 11.11 -9.45 -27.26
C ILE A 706 10.15 -8.26 -27.37
N ALA A 707 10.64 -7.02 -27.42
CA ALA A 707 9.77 -5.84 -27.55
C ALA A 707 9.00 -5.80 -28.88
N THR A 708 9.51 -6.42 -29.94
CA THR A 708 8.80 -6.61 -31.22
C THR A 708 7.76 -7.73 -31.11
N LYS A 709 8.11 -8.88 -30.53
CA LYS A 709 7.16 -9.99 -30.23
C LYS A 709 5.98 -9.51 -29.35
N CYS A 710 6.25 -8.65 -28.38
CA CYS A 710 5.27 -8.04 -27.48
C CYS A 710 4.44 -6.88 -28.10
N GLY A 711 4.77 -6.42 -29.33
CA GLY A 711 4.10 -5.27 -29.95
C GLY A 711 4.36 -3.91 -29.28
N ILE A 712 5.41 -3.79 -28.45
CA ILE A 712 5.89 -2.53 -27.87
C ILE A 712 6.59 -1.70 -28.97
N LEU A 713 7.35 -2.37 -29.82
CA LEU A 713 7.89 -1.83 -31.06
C LEU A 713 6.99 -2.25 -32.23
N LYS A 714 6.61 -1.30 -33.09
CA LYS A 714 5.87 -1.57 -34.33
C LYS A 714 6.80 -1.39 -35.53
N PRO A 715 6.82 -2.33 -36.50
CA PRO A 715 7.56 -2.13 -37.74
C PRO A 715 7.14 -0.84 -38.45
N GLY A 716 8.12 0.02 -38.77
CA GLY A 716 7.90 1.30 -39.46
C GLY A 716 7.63 2.52 -38.57
N GLU A 717 7.47 2.37 -37.25
CA GLU A 717 7.36 3.53 -36.33
C GLU A 717 8.74 3.90 -35.75
N ASP A 718 9.11 5.19 -35.80
CA ASP A 718 10.45 5.72 -35.45
C ASP A 718 10.67 5.82 -33.92
N TYR A 719 10.72 4.66 -33.26
CA TYR A 719 10.94 4.54 -31.82
C TYR A 719 12.41 4.47 -31.42
N LEU A 720 12.72 5.07 -30.26
CA LEU A 720 14.07 5.08 -29.72
C LEU A 720 14.31 3.85 -28.82
N ILE A 721 15.42 3.17 -29.11
CA ILE A 721 15.98 2.04 -28.34
C ILE A 721 17.37 2.49 -27.88
N LEU A 722 17.67 2.44 -26.58
CA LEU A 722 18.96 2.83 -26.02
C LEU A 722 19.56 1.72 -25.15
N GLU A 723 20.87 1.72 -24.99
CA GLU A 723 21.54 1.04 -23.87
C GLU A 723 21.74 2.01 -22.70
N GLY A 724 21.79 1.51 -21.45
CA GLY A 724 21.97 2.31 -20.23
C GLY A 724 23.14 3.31 -20.30
N LYS A 725 24.28 2.91 -20.87
CA LYS A 725 25.45 3.80 -21.09
C LYS A 725 25.13 4.98 -22.01
N GLU A 726 24.38 4.76 -23.08
CA GLU A 726 23.99 5.80 -24.03
C GLU A 726 22.86 6.68 -23.47
N PHE A 727 21.94 6.11 -22.70
CA PHE A 727 20.93 6.86 -21.95
C PHE A 727 21.59 7.85 -20.98
N ASN A 728 22.51 7.39 -20.13
CA ASN A 728 23.29 8.27 -19.24
C ASN A 728 24.02 9.38 -20.01
N ARG A 729 24.70 9.05 -21.12
CA ARG A 729 25.43 10.03 -21.95
C ARG A 729 24.52 11.11 -22.57
N ARG A 730 23.21 10.83 -22.74
CA ARG A 730 22.24 11.79 -23.30
C ARG A 730 21.53 12.66 -22.26
N ILE A 731 21.50 12.24 -20.99
CA ILE A 731 20.79 12.96 -19.92
C ILE A 731 21.71 13.65 -18.91
N ARG A 732 22.99 13.26 -18.86
CA ARG A 732 23.96 13.84 -17.93
C ARG A 732 24.78 14.96 -18.59
N ASP A 733 25.12 15.96 -17.79
CA ASP A 733 26.01 17.06 -18.16
C ASP A 733 27.50 16.66 -18.04
N SER A 734 28.43 17.57 -18.37
CA SER A 734 29.88 17.37 -18.18
C SER A 734 30.26 17.01 -16.73
N ASN A 735 29.44 17.46 -15.77
CA ASN A 735 29.65 17.26 -14.35
C ASN A 735 29.04 15.95 -13.83
N GLY A 736 28.43 15.13 -14.70
CA GLY A 736 27.79 13.87 -14.35
C GLY A 736 26.34 13.99 -13.83
N GLU A 737 25.87 15.20 -13.53
CA GLU A 737 24.51 15.45 -13.03
C GLU A 737 23.41 15.30 -14.08
N VAL A 738 22.23 14.82 -13.67
CA VAL A 738 21.10 14.52 -14.56
C VAL A 738 20.28 15.77 -14.86
N GLN A 739 20.27 16.18 -16.12
CA GLN A 739 19.54 17.34 -16.62
C GLN A 739 18.14 16.96 -17.11
N GLN A 740 17.10 17.33 -16.35
CA GLN A 740 15.68 17.05 -16.70
C GLN A 740 15.32 17.50 -18.13
N HIS A 741 15.83 18.65 -18.56
CA HIS A 741 15.55 19.22 -19.89
C HIS A 741 16.17 18.42 -21.06
N LEU A 742 17.16 17.55 -20.78
CA LEU A 742 17.70 16.60 -21.75
C LEU A 742 16.89 15.31 -21.76
N LEU A 743 16.55 14.79 -20.56
CA LEU A 743 15.70 13.62 -20.40
C LEU A 743 14.31 13.81 -21.04
N ASP A 744 13.72 15.00 -20.94
CA ASP A 744 12.46 15.39 -21.61
C ASP A 744 12.50 15.26 -23.14
N LYS A 745 13.68 15.36 -23.78
CA LYS A 745 13.86 15.14 -25.23
C LYS A 745 13.94 13.64 -25.60
N VAL A 746 14.15 12.76 -24.61
CA VAL A 746 14.45 11.33 -24.81
C VAL A 746 13.27 10.44 -24.42
N TRP A 747 12.70 10.60 -23.21
CA TRP A 747 11.69 9.68 -22.67
C TRP A 747 10.39 9.56 -23.50
N PRO A 748 9.90 10.59 -24.24
CA PRO A 748 8.67 10.46 -25.03
C PRO A 748 8.81 9.44 -26.17
N ARG A 749 9.99 9.38 -26.80
CA ARG A 749 10.31 8.47 -27.91
C ARG A 749 10.92 7.14 -27.47
N LEU A 750 11.51 7.07 -26.27
CA LEU A 750 12.07 5.85 -25.70
C LEU A 750 10.98 4.78 -25.51
N ARG A 751 11.23 3.57 -26.04
CA ARG A 751 10.38 2.38 -25.84
C ARG A 751 11.11 1.20 -25.21
N VAL A 752 12.42 1.10 -25.41
CA VAL A 752 13.26 0.04 -24.87
C VAL A 752 14.54 0.67 -24.31
N LEU A 753 14.81 0.43 -23.03
CA LEU A 753 16.09 0.69 -22.39
C LEU A 753 16.73 -0.66 -22.03
N ALA A 754 17.78 -1.02 -22.75
CA ALA A 754 18.53 -2.27 -22.60
C ALA A 754 19.80 -2.06 -21.76
N ARG A 755 20.39 -3.13 -21.21
CA ARG A 755 21.52 -3.07 -20.27
C ARG A 755 21.34 -2.02 -19.17
N SER A 756 20.13 -1.84 -18.65
CA SER A 756 19.82 -0.88 -17.59
C SER A 756 20.32 -1.37 -16.24
N SER A 757 21.06 -0.54 -15.52
CA SER A 757 21.33 -0.71 -14.08
C SER A 757 20.11 -0.30 -13.23
N PRO A 758 20.04 -0.69 -11.94
CA PRO A 758 18.96 -0.27 -11.03
C PRO A 758 18.77 1.26 -10.97
N THR A 759 19.89 2.00 -10.96
CA THR A 759 19.89 3.47 -10.93
C THR A 759 19.42 4.08 -12.24
N ASP A 760 19.60 3.40 -13.39
CA ASP A 760 19.00 3.82 -14.66
C ASP A 760 17.48 3.69 -14.64
N LYS A 761 16.95 2.61 -14.04
CA LYS A 761 15.51 2.41 -13.86
C LYS A 761 14.92 3.53 -13.01
N TYR A 762 15.50 3.78 -11.83
CA TYR A 762 15.10 4.87 -10.95
C TYR A 762 15.14 6.24 -11.65
N THR A 763 16.24 6.54 -12.35
CA THR A 763 16.43 7.83 -13.04
C THR A 763 15.40 8.05 -14.14
N LEU A 764 15.07 7.00 -14.92
CA LEU A 764 14.02 7.07 -15.93
C LEU A 764 12.64 7.27 -15.31
N VAL A 765 12.30 6.54 -14.25
CA VAL A 765 10.99 6.64 -13.57
C VAL A 765 10.81 8.03 -12.95
N LYS A 766 11.75 8.47 -12.10
CA LYS A 766 11.75 9.81 -11.51
C LYS A 766 11.66 10.89 -12.59
N GLY A 767 12.48 10.78 -13.64
CA GLY A 767 12.50 11.75 -14.74
C GLY A 767 11.19 11.85 -15.53
N ILE A 768 10.42 10.77 -15.69
CA ILE A 768 9.10 10.83 -16.33
C ILE A 768 8.06 11.47 -15.39
N ILE A 769 8.10 11.17 -14.09
CA ILE A 769 7.20 11.76 -13.07
C ILE A 769 7.43 13.27 -12.93
N ASP A 770 8.70 13.69 -12.88
CA ASP A 770 9.12 15.09 -12.72
C ASP A 770 8.99 15.91 -14.02
N SER A 771 8.77 15.24 -15.16
CA SER A 771 8.60 15.88 -16.47
C SER A 771 7.40 16.83 -16.51
N LYS A 772 7.61 17.98 -17.14
CA LYS A 772 6.58 19.01 -17.40
C LYS A 772 6.27 19.18 -18.90
N SER A 773 6.80 18.29 -19.75
CA SER A 773 6.58 18.30 -21.20
C SER A 773 5.12 18.05 -21.63
N THR A 774 4.30 17.41 -20.77
CA THR A 774 2.86 17.19 -21.01
C THR A 774 2.02 18.01 -20.03
N GLU A 775 1.02 18.79 -20.51
CA GLU A 775 0.12 19.60 -19.65
C GLU A 775 -0.60 18.81 -18.55
N SER A 776 -0.83 17.51 -18.76
CA SER A 776 -1.47 16.62 -17.78
C SER A 776 -0.55 16.19 -16.63
N ARG A 777 0.77 16.33 -16.83
CA ARG A 777 1.83 15.45 -16.31
C ARG A 777 1.55 13.97 -16.61
N GLU A 778 2.58 13.15 -16.47
CA GLU A 778 2.49 11.70 -16.58
C GLU A 778 2.10 11.06 -15.23
N VAL A 779 1.69 9.79 -15.27
CA VAL A 779 1.52 8.91 -14.10
C VAL A 779 2.18 7.58 -14.47
N VAL A 780 3.20 7.19 -13.71
CA VAL A 780 4.14 6.12 -14.07
C VAL A 780 3.93 4.91 -13.17
N ALA A 781 3.40 3.84 -13.76
CA ALA A 781 3.46 2.52 -13.14
C ALA A 781 4.78 1.82 -13.49
N VAL A 782 5.32 1.02 -12.57
CA VAL A 782 6.54 0.22 -12.75
C VAL A 782 6.23 -1.24 -12.45
N THR A 783 6.82 -2.19 -13.19
CA THR A 783 6.79 -3.62 -12.84
C THR A 783 8.21 -4.13 -12.57
N GLY A 784 8.34 -5.06 -11.62
CA GLY A 784 9.60 -5.71 -11.29
C GLY A 784 9.42 -7.07 -10.64
N ASP A 785 10.49 -7.88 -10.68
CA ASP A 785 10.59 -9.16 -9.99
C ASP A 785 11.86 -9.28 -9.13
N GLY A 786 12.88 -8.46 -9.35
CA GLY A 786 14.15 -8.51 -8.62
C GLY A 786 14.30 -7.43 -7.53
N THR A 787 15.25 -7.64 -6.60
CA THR A 787 15.64 -6.60 -5.61
C THR A 787 16.13 -5.32 -6.31
N ASN A 788 16.76 -5.49 -7.47
CA ASN A 788 17.18 -4.44 -8.42
C ASN A 788 16.06 -3.48 -8.84
N ASP A 789 14.79 -3.89 -8.74
CA ASP A 789 13.63 -3.07 -9.11
C ASP A 789 13.09 -2.26 -7.93
N GLY A 790 13.43 -2.62 -6.69
CA GLY A 790 12.91 -2.03 -5.45
C GLY A 790 12.93 -0.49 -5.43
N PRO A 791 14.07 0.18 -5.71
CA PRO A 791 14.13 1.64 -5.74
C PRO A 791 13.24 2.26 -6.84
N ALA A 792 13.06 1.59 -7.97
CA ALA A 792 12.23 2.07 -9.08
C ALA A 792 10.73 1.82 -8.82
N LEU A 793 10.38 0.68 -8.22
CA LEU A 793 9.04 0.36 -7.72
C LEU A 793 8.61 1.38 -6.67
N LYS A 794 9.44 1.62 -5.65
CA LYS A 794 9.13 2.52 -4.54
C LYS A 794 9.07 4.00 -4.93
N LYS A 795 9.63 4.36 -6.09
CA LYS A 795 9.56 5.73 -6.64
C LYS A 795 8.49 5.91 -7.74
N ALA A 796 7.77 4.85 -8.12
CA ALA A 796 6.67 4.91 -9.07
C ALA A 796 5.45 5.67 -8.49
N ASP A 797 4.50 6.05 -9.35
CA ASP A 797 3.14 6.37 -8.90
C ASP A 797 2.37 5.10 -8.48
N VAL A 798 2.72 3.94 -9.05
CA VAL A 798 2.25 2.59 -8.69
C VAL A 798 3.34 1.55 -9.00
N GLY A 799 3.87 0.88 -7.98
CA GLY A 799 4.75 -0.29 -8.13
C GLY A 799 3.96 -1.60 -8.20
N PHE A 800 4.29 -2.45 -9.18
CA PHE A 800 3.78 -3.82 -9.33
C PHE A 800 4.89 -4.86 -9.10
N ALA A 801 4.67 -5.78 -8.16
CA ALA A 801 5.53 -6.96 -7.99
C ALA A 801 4.88 -8.23 -8.55
N MET A 802 5.71 -9.15 -9.01
CA MET A 802 5.31 -10.53 -9.29
C MET A 802 5.11 -11.29 -7.95
N GLY A 803 4.00 -12.00 -7.79
CA GLY A 803 3.69 -12.76 -6.58
C GLY A 803 4.44 -14.08 -6.48
N ILE A 804 4.60 -14.78 -7.61
CA ILE A 804 5.20 -16.12 -7.68
C ILE A 804 6.71 -16.02 -7.97
N ALA A 805 7.10 -15.28 -9.01
CA ALA A 805 8.50 -15.14 -9.40
C ALA A 805 9.26 -14.02 -8.66
N GLY A 806 8.54 -13.08 -8.03
CA GLY A 806 9.15 -11.89 -7.43
C GLY A 806 9.82 -12.14 -6.08
N THR A 807 10.90 -11.41 -5.82
CA THR A 807 11.55 -11.34 -4.51
C THR A 807 10.67 -10.61 -3.49
N ASP A 808 10.86 -10.88 -2.21
CA ASP A 808 10.05 -10.23 -1.17
C ASP A 808 10.41 -8.75 -1.00
N VAL A 809 11.66 -8.37 -1.30
CA VAL A 809 12.07 -6.97 -1.48
C VAL A 809 11.23 -6.26 -2.56
N ALA A 810 10.98 -6.91 -3.71
CA ALA A 810 10.16 -6.32 -4.76
C ALA A 810 8.69 -6.21 -4.32
N LYS A 811 8.14 -7.25 -3.67
CA LYS A 811 6.78 -7.25 -3.10
C LYS A 811 6.62 -6.14 -2.07
N GLU A 812 7.59 -5.94 -1.18
CA GLU A 812 7.54 -4.91 -0.14
C GLU A 812 7.71 -3.48 -0.69
N ALA A 813 8.53 -3.30 -1.72
CA ALA A 813 8.65 -2.04 -2.44
C ALA A 813 7.40 -1.69 -3.29
N SER A 814 6.54 -2.67 -3.60
CA SER A 814 5.37 -2.51 -4.48
C SER A 814 4.06 -2.16 -3.74
N ASP A 815 3.14 -1.51 -4.45
CA ASP A 815 1.80 -1.19 -3.97
C ASP A 815 0.77 -2.26 -4.31
N ILE A 816 1.00 -3.03 -5.38
CA ILE A 816 0.13 -4.10 -5.89
C ILE A 816 0.98 -5.33 -6.23
N ILE A 817 0.62 -6.49 -5.68
CA ILE A 817 1.20 -7.79 -6.04
C ILE A 817 0.27 -8.47 -7.04
N LEU A 818 0.84 -9.02 -8.13
CA LEU A 818 0.13 -9.86 -9.09
C LEU A 818 0.24 -11.33 -8.64
N THR A 819 -0.84 -11.91 -8.12
CA THR A 819 -0.78 -13.29 -7.57
C THR A 819 -0.64 -14.37 -8.65
N ASP A 820 -0.82 -14.02 -9.93
CA ASP A 820 -0.70 -14.89 -11.09
C ASP A 820 0.47 -14.53 -12.04
N ASP A 821 1.32 -13.58 -11.64
CA ASP A 821 2.39 -12.97 -12.46
C ASP A 821 1.94 -12.51 -13.86
N ASN A 822 0.65 -12.20 -14.06
CA ASN A 822 0.08 -12.00 -15.39
C ASN A 822 -0.01 -10.51 -15.77
N PHE A 823 0.59 -10.11 -16.90
CA PHE A 823 0.47 -8.73 -17.39
C PHE A 823 -0.99 -8.33 -17.71
N SER A 824 -1.87 -9.29 -17.98
CA SER A 824 -3.32 -9.04 -18.13
C SER A 824 -3.96 -8.55 -16.82
N SER A 825 -3.44 -8.96 -15.67
CA SER A 825 -3.91 -8.51 -14.35
C SER A 825 -3.66 -7.01 -14.15
N ILE A 826 -2.57 -6.46 -14.71
CA ILE A 826 -2.32 -5.00 -14.77
C ILE A 826 -3.39 -4.28 -15.60
N VAL A 827 -3.86 -4.87 -16.71
CA VAL A 827 -4.96 -4.30 -17.52
C VAL A 827 -6.27 -4.27 -16.72
N LYS A 828 -6.52 -5.30 -15.89
CA LYS A 828 -7.64 -5.28 -14.93
C LYS A 828 -7.47 -4.19 -13.87
N ALA A 829 -6.28 -3.99 -13.32
CA ALA A 829 -6.01 -2.92 -12.34
C ALA A 829 -6.28 -1.52 -12.91
N VAL A 830 -5.84 -1.24 -14.14
CA VAL A 830 -6.18 0.01 -14.87
C VAL A 830 -7.70 0.17 -14.99
N MET A 831 -8.41 -0.91 -15.33
CA MET A 831 -9.85 -0.90 -15.51
C MET A 831 -10.61 -0.67 -14.19
N TRP A 832 -10.17 -1.30 -13.09
CA TRP A 832 -10.71 -1.09 -11.74
C TRP A 832 -10.42 0.33 -11.23
N GLY A 833 -9.20 0.85 -11.37
CA GLY A 833 -8.88 2.23 -10.97
C GLY A 833 -9.66 3.30 -11.75
N ARG A 834 -9.88 3.08 -13.06
CA ARG A 834 -10.77 3.93 -13.87
C ARG A 834 -12.22 3.86 -13.42
N ASN A 835 -12.66 2.71 -12.89
CA ASN A 835 -13.99 2.54 -12.32
C ASN A 835 -14.15 3.23 -10.96
N VAL A 836 -13.16 3.14 -10.05
CA VAL A 836 -13.16 3.85 -8.75
C VAL A 836 -13.36 5.36 -8.95
N TYR A 837 -12.57 5.97 -9.84
CA TYR A 837 -12.68 7.39 -10.16
C TYR A 837 -14.06 7.76 -10.71
N ASP A 838 -14.58 6.97 -11.66
CA ASP A 838 -15.88 7.23 -12.27
C ASP A 838 -17.04 7.03 -11.27
N SER A 839 -16.98 6.02 -10.40
CA SER A 839 -18.00 5.78 -9.38
C SER A 839 -18.05 6.90 -8.33
N ILE A 840 -16.89 7.43 -7.93
CA ILE A 840 -16.82 8.64 -7.10
C ILE A 840 -17.39 9.85 -7.85
N ALA A 841 -17.12 9.99 -9.16
CA ALA A 841 -17.68 11.08 -9.98
C ALA A 841 -19.21 10.97 -10.19
N LYS A 842 -19.78 9.75 -10.28
CA LYS A 842 -21.24 9.51 -10.30
C LYS A 842 -21.88 9.95 -8.99
N PHE A 843 -21.34 9.49 -7.85
CA PHE A 843 -21.79 9.90 -6.52
C PHE A 843 -21.74 11.42 -6.34
N LEU A 844 -20.62 12.07 -6.69
CA LEU A 844 -20.52 13.53 -6.63
C LEU A 844 -21.52 14.24 -7.57
N GLN A 845 -21.84 13.68 -8.75
CA GLN A 845 -22.84 14.30 -9.64
C GLN A 845 -24.22 14.28 -8.98
N PHE A 846 -24.56 13.17 -8.32
CA PHE A 846 -25.79 13.03 -7.55
C PHE A 846 -25.82 13.99 -6.36
N GLN A 847 -24.86 13.83 -5.43
CA GLN A 847 -24.80 14.55 -4.16
C GLN A 847 -24.76 16.08 -4.34
N LEU A 848 -23.97 16.58 -5.31
CA LEU A 848 -23.93 18.02 -5.60
C LEU A 848 -25.21 18.55 -6.25
N THR A 849 -25.96 17.73 -6.99
CA THR A 849 -27.27 18.15 -7.53
C THR A 849 -28.25 18.35 -6.38
N VAL A 850 -28.35 17.37 -5.46
CA VAL A 850 -29.28 17.43 -4.33
C VAL A 850 -28.89 18.54 -3.34
N ASN A 851 -27.60 18.71 -3.00
CA ASN A 851 -27.14 19.84 -2.16
C ASN A 851 -27.56 21.21 -2.75
N ILE A 852 -27.31 21.42 -4.05
CA ILE A 852 -27.61 22.71 -4.70
C ILE A 852 -29.11 23.00 -4.66
N VAL A 853 -29.95 22.02 -4.96
CA VAL A 853 -31.41 22.20 -4.94
C VAL A 853 -31.91 22.39 -3.52
N ALA A 854 -31.54 21.53 -2.58
CA ALA A 854 -32.02 21.59 -1.20
C ALA A 854 -31.64 22.91 -0.50
N VAL A 855 -30.40 23.40 -0.68
CA VAL A 855 -29.96 24.69 -0.12
C VAL A 855 -30.69 25.88 -0.75
N ILE A 856 -30.93 25.87 -2.07
CA ILE A 856 -31.66 26.95 -2.75
C ILE A 856 -33.15 26.93 -2.40
N VAL A 857 -33.77 25.75 -2.29
CA VAL A 857 -35.17 25.58 -1.84
C VAL A 857 -35.35 26.08 -0.42
N ALA A 858 -34.47 25.70 0.52
CA ALA A 858 -34.53 26.16 1.90
C ALA A 858 -34.29 27.69 2.01
N PHE A 859 -33.30 28.24 1.28
CA PHE A 859 -33.01 29.67 1.28
C PHE A 859 -34.18 30.51 0.71
N ILE A 860 -34.67 30.17 -0.48
CA ILE A 860 -35.75 30.92 -1.14
C ILE A 860 -37.09 30.72 -0.41
N GLY A 861 -37.36 29.50 0.07
CA GLY A 861 -38.52 29.20 0.90
C GLY A 861 -38.55 30.05 2.18
N ALA A 862 -37.46 30.06 2.94
CA ALA A 862 -37.31 30.89 4.13
C ALA A 862 -37.55 32.39 3.83
N CYS A 863 -36.97 32.93 2.76
CA CYS A 863 -37.13 34.34 2.40
C CYS A 863 -38.57 34.70 1.95
N ALA A 864 -39.25 33.78 1.25
CA ALA A 864 -40.55 34.05 0.61
C ALA A 864 -41.77 33.65 1.45
N VAL A 865 -41.66 32.59 2.25
CA VAL A 865 -42.77 31.97 3.02
C VAL A 865 -42.57 32.15 4.53
N GLN A 866 -41.44 32.71 4.97
CA GLN A 866 -41.03 32.87 6.38
C GLN A 866 -40.77 31.55 7.14
N ASP A 867 -40.82 30.40 6.45
CA ASP A 867 -40.44 29.07 6.95
C ASP A 867 -39.84 28.23 5.82
N SER A 868 -39.15 27.14 6.15
CA SER A 868 -38.66 26.16 5.18
C SER A 868 -39.80 25.23 4.71
N PRO A 869 -39.98 25.01 3.40
CA PRO A 869 -40.97 24.07 2.87
C PRO A 869 -40.61 22.60 3.12
N LEU A 870 -39.42 22.34 3.68
CA LEU A 870 -38.94 21.03 4.13
C LEU A 870 -38.50 21.16 5.59
N LYS A 871 -39.12 20.40 6.50
CA LYS A 871 -38.86 20.44 7.94
C LYS A 871 -37.55 19.72 8.31
N ALA A 872 -37.00 20.00 9.50
CA ALA A 872 -35.68 19.50 9.92
C ALA A 872 -35.55 17.96 9.81
N VAL A 873 -36.56 17.20 10.27
CA VAL A 873 -36.58 15.73 10.19
C VAL A 873 -36.60 15.24 8.73
N GLN A 874 -37.39 15.88 7.86
CA GLN A 874 -37.45 15.56 6.42
C GLN A 874 -36.10 15.80 5.74
N MET A 875 -35.39 16.86 6.13
CA MET A 875 -34.05 17.19 5.63
C MET A 875 -32.98 16.20 6.10
N LEU A 876 -33.09 15.66 7.33
CA LEU A 876 -32.22 14.58 7.81
C LEU A 876 -32.46 13.25 7.06
N TRP A 877 -33.72 12.94 6.73
CA TRP A 877 -34.06 11.79 5.89
C TRP A 877 -33.50 11.93 4.46
N VAL A 878 -33.66 13.11 3.86
CA VAL A 878 -33.02 13.46 2.57
C VAL A 878 -31.50 13.26 2.65
N ASN A 879 -30.84 13.75 3.71
CA ASN A 879 -29.39 13.58 3.91
C ASN A 879 -28.98 12.09 3.98
N LEU A 880 -29.73 11.27 4.71
CA LEU A 880 -29.47 9.83 4.82
C LEU A 880 -29.57 9.11 3.45
N ILE A 881 -30.57 9.46 2.64
CA ILE A 881 -30.71 8.96 1.25
C ILE A 881 -29.49 9.38 0.42
N MET A 882 -29.24 10.68 0.35
CA MET A 882 -28.32 11.25 -0.65
C MET A 882 -26.85 10.96 -0.36
N ASP A 883 -26.47 10.90 0.92
CA ASP A 883 -25.08 10.80 1.34
C ASP A 883 -24.70 9.36 1.68
N THR A 884 -25.40 8.71 2.62
CA THR A 884 -25.01 7.38 3.12
C THR A 884 -25.54 6.23 2.26
N LEU A 885 -26.81 6.26 1.85
CA LEU A 885 -27.39 5.19 1.03
C LEU A 885 -26.89 5.25 -0.43
N ALA A 886 -26.95 6.42 -1.06
CA ALA A 886 -26.51 6.56 -2.45
C ALA A 886 -24.98 6.50 -2.64
N SER A 887 -24.16 6.82 -1.62
CA SER A 887 -22.73 6.50 -1.70
C SER A 887 -22.51 4.99 -1.78
N LEU A 888 -23.18 4.19 -0.96
CA LEU A 888 -23.09 2.72 -1.03
C LEU A 888 -23.64 2.16 -2.36
N ALA A 889 -24.73 2.74 -2.88
CA ALA A 889 -25.34 2.34 -4.16
C ALA A 889 -24.44 2.66 -5.37
N LEU A 890 -23.91 3.89 -5.46
CA LEU A 890 -23.14 4.37 -6.62
C LEU A 890 -21.65 4.02 -6.55
N ALA A 891 -21.06 3.85 -5.37
CA ALA A 891 -19.65 3.44 -5.21
C ALA A 891 -19.39 1.98 -5.63
N THR A 892 -20.41 1.13 -5.67
CA THR A 892 -20.27 -0.33 -5.82
C THR A 892 -20.50 -0.86 -7.24
N GLU A 893 -20.64 0.01 -8.24
CA GLU A 893 -20.74 -0.42 -9.64
C GLU A 893 -19.50 -1.18 -10.13
N MET A 894 -19.71 -2.15 -11.03
CA MET A 894 -18.63 -2.95 -11.63
C MET A 894 -18.05 -2.31 -12.90
N PRO A 895 -16.75 -2.51 -13.18
CA PRO A 895 -16.09 -1.96 -14.36
C PRO A 895 -16.68 -2.47 -15.68
N THR A 896 -16.54 -1.66 -16.73
CA THR A 896 -16.90 -2.01 -18.12
C THR A 896 -15.69 -1.92 -19.05
N PRO A 897 -15.61 -2.72 -20.14
CA PRO A 897 -14.52 -2.67 -21.11
C PRO A 897 -14.34 -1.30 -21.79
N ASP A 898 -15.40 -0.49 -21.86
CA ASP A 898 -15.39 0.86 -22.44
C ASP A 898 -14.44 1.82 -21.71
N LEU A 899 -14.16 1.56 -20.43
CA LEU A 899 -13.15 2.30 -19.66
C LEU A 899 -11.75 2.23 -20.29
N LEU A 900 -11.49 1.22 -21.13
CA LEU A 900 -10.24 1.03 -21.89
C LEU A 900 -10.29 1.59 -23.33
N LEU A 901 -11.37 2.29 -23.72
CA LEU A 901 -11.47 2.99 -25.01
C LEU A 901 -11.08 4.47 -24.93
N ARG A 902 -11.06 5.04 -23.72
CA ARG A 902 -10.65 6.44 -23.47
C ARG A 902 -9.19 6.56 -23.06
N LYS A 903 -8.62 7.76 -23.25
CA LYS A 903 -7.32 8.17 -22.67
C LYS A 903 -7.46 8.44 -21.16
N PRO A 904 -6.39 8.29 -20.35
CA PRO A 904 -6.40 8.56 -18.91
C PRO A 904 -6.72 10.04 -18.58
N TYR A 905 -7.09 10.33 -17.33
CA TYR A 905 -7.29 11.71 -16.89
C TYR A 905 -5.97 12.44 -16.65
N GLY A 906 -5.00 11.82 -15.96
CA GLY A 906 -3.71 12.43 -15.61
C GLY A 906 -3.79 13.39 -14.41
N ARG A 907 -2.65 13.81 -13.87
CA ARG A 907 -2.57 14.52 -12.57
C ARG A 907 -3.38 15.82 -12.52
N THR A 908 -3.31 16.66 -13.56
CA THR A 908 -3.85 18.05 -13.50
C THR A 908 -5.32 18.23 -13.88
N LYS A 909 -6.04 17.18 -14.35
CA LYS A 909 -7.45 17.36 -14.76
C LYS A 909 -8.38 17.67 -13.57
N PRO A 910 -9.38 18.56 -13.78
CA PRO A 910 -10.38 18.89 -12.77
C PRO A 910 -11.30 17.71 -12.49
N LEU A 911 -11.70 17.57 -11.22
CA LEU A 911 -12.64 16.53 -10.77
C LEU A 911 -14.04 16.77 -11.32
N ILE A 912 -14.54 18.01 -11.25
CA ILE A 912 -15.84 18.36 -11.81
C ILE A 912 -15.66 18.77 -13.28
N SER A 913 -15.95 17.82 -14.17
CA SER A 913 -15.91 18.02 -15.61
C SER A 913 -17.04 18.93 -16.11
N ARG A 914 -16.91 19.50 -17.32
CA ARG A 914 -17.98 20.35 -17.89
C ARG A 914 -19.25 19.57 -18.27
N THR A 915 -19.16 18.26 -18.53
CA THR A 915 -20.34 17.41 -18.75
C THR A 915 -21.04 17.13 -17.42
N MET A 916 -20.28 16.84 -16.37
CA MET A 916 -20.81 16.69 -15.01
C MET A 916 -21.49 17.98 -14.51
N MET A 917 -20.85 19.14 -14.66
CA MET A 917 -21.45 20.44 -14.29
C MET A 917 -22.71 20.76 -15.13
N LYS A 918 -22.73 20.39 -16.42
CA LYS A 918 -23.94 20.49 -17.26
C LYS A 918 -25.09 19.68 -16.67
N ASN A 919 -24.81 18.44 -16.28
CA ASN A 919 -25.81 17.53 -15.74
C ASN A 919 -26.34 18.03 -14.39
N ILE A 920 -25.45 18.46 -13.48
CA ILE A 920 -25.80 19.04 -12.17
C ILE A 920 -26.71 20.26 -12.34
N LEU A 921 -26.27 21.27 -13.09
CA LEU A 921 -27.06 22.50 -13.27
C LEU A 921 -28.34 22.25 -14.05
N GLY A 922 -28.31 21.39 -15.07
CA GLY A 922 -29.47 21.05 -15.88
C GLY A 922 -30.57 20.35 -15.08
N GLN A 923 -30.22 19.42 -14.18
CA GLN A 923 -31.18 18.78 -13.29
C GLN A 923 -31.62 19.70 -12.15
N ALA A 924 -30.70 20.49 -11.58
CA ALA A 924 -31.05 21.46 -10.55
C ALA A 924 -32.08 22.49 -11.04
N ILE A 925 -31.95 22.98 -12.27
CA ILE A 925 -32.94 23.88 -12.89
C ILE A 925 -34.33 23.23 -12.96
N TYR A 926 -34.42 21.95 -13.38
CA TYR A 926 -35.71 21.25 -13.43
C TYR A 926 -36.31 21.05 -12.03
N GLN A 927 -35.54 20.52 -11.08
CA GLN A 927 -36.03 20.27 -9.73
C GLN A 927 -36.45 21.57 -9.02
N LEU A 928 -35.71 22.67 -9.19
CA LEU A 928 -36.09 23.99 -8.68
C LEU A 928 -37.37 24.52 -9.36
N THR A 929 -37.51 24.34 -10.68
CA THR A 929 -38.71 24.77 -11.41
C THR A 929 -39.95 24.01 -10.91
N VAL A 930 -39.85 22.69 -10.71
CA VAL A 930 -40.95 21.87 -10.17
C VAL A 930 -41.26 22.25 -8.72
N VAL A 931 -40.26 22.29 -7.82
CA VAL A 931 -40.47 22.61 -6.40
C VAL A 931 -41.05 24.01 -6.22
N PHE A 932 -40.58 25.03 -6.95
CA PHE A 932 -41.16 26.37 -6.83
C PHE A 932 -42.53 26.50 -7.50
N SER A 933 -42.81 25.77 -8.58
CA SER A 933 -44.17 25.71 -9.14
C SER A 933 -45.16 25.13 -8.14
N LEU A 934 -44.78 24.03 -7.46
CA LEU A 934 -45.59 23.45 -6.39
C LEU A 934 -45.69 24.39 -5.17
N LEU A 935 -44.60 25.03 -4.75
CA LEU A 935 -44.59 25.93 -3.58
C LEU A 935 -45.48 27.17 -3.77
N PHE A 936 -45.52 27.76 -4.96
CA PHE A 936 -46.22 29.02 -5.20
C PHE A 936 -47.59 28.90 -5.89
N ILE A 937 -47.85 27.79 -6.60
CA ILE A 937 -49.04 27.59 -7.44
C ILE A 937 -49.69 26.21 -7.18
N GLY A 938 -48.97 25.28 -6.52
CA GLY A 938 -49.38 23.87 -6.36
C GLY A 938 -50.69 23.65 -5.60
N ASP A 939 -51.05 24.55 -4.69
CA ASP A 939 -52.36 24.58 -4.03
C ASP A 939 -53.49 24.81 -5.04
N THR A 940 -53.36 25.83 -5.90
CA THR A 940 -54.32 26.11 -6.98
C THR A 940 -54.26 25.13 -8.16
N LEU A 941 -53.14 24.42 -8.33
CA LEU A 941 -52.92 23.47 -9.43
C LEU A 941 -53.50 22.08 -9.15
N LEU A 942 -53.55 21.69 -7.87
CA LEU A 942 -53.98 20.36 -7.42
C LEU A 942 -55.32 20.39 -6.63
N ASP A 943 -55.89 21.58 -6.43
CA ASP A 943 -57.10 21.85 -5.63
C ASP A 943 -56.97 21.40 -4.16
N ILE A 944 -55.89 21.85 -3.51
CA ILE A 944 -55.48 21.43 -2.16
C ILE A 944 -55.34 22.66 -1.24
N PRO A 945 -55.79 22.59 0.04
CA PRO A 945 -55.61 23.67 1.00
C PRO A 945 -54.14 24.12 1.14
N SER A 946 -53.92 25.42 1.00
CA SER A 946 -52.57 26.01 1.01
C SER A 946 -51.90 25.86 2.37
N GLY A 947 -50.71 25.22 2.40
CA GLY A 947 -49.87 25.18 3.60
C GLY A 947 -49.14 26.50 3.89
N ARG A 948 -49.27 27.51 3.03
CA ARG A 948 -48.53 28.77 3.12
C ARG A 948 -49.08 29.67 4.22
N GLY A 949 -48.22 30.07 5.16
CA GLY A 949 -48.58 30.99 6.24
C GLY A 949 -49.44 30.38 7.34
N ALA A 950 -49.49 29.04 7.45
CA ALA A 950 -50.19 28.35 8.52
C ALA A 950 -49.63 28.72 9.91
N GLU A 951 -50.52 28.81 10.90
CA GLU A 951 -50.19 29.36 12.22
C GLU A 951 -49.38 28.39 13.11
N LEU A 952 -48.79 28.93 14.18
CA LEU A 952 -47.81 28.25 15.03
C LEU A 952 -48.45 27.06 15.77
N GLY A 953 -48.10 25.83 15.37
CA GLY A 953 -48.66 24.60 15.95
C GLY A 953 -49.63 23.85 15.03
N SER A 954 -50.00 24.42 13.88
CA SER A 954 -50.87 23.76 12.90
C SER A 954 -50.33 22.41 12.40
N GLY A 955 -51.24 21.46 12.19
CA GLY A 955 -50.94 20.07 11.82
C GLY A 955 -50.29 19.88 10.43
N PRO A 956 -49.82 18.66 10.12
CA PRO A 956 -49.09 18.39 8.88
C PRO A 956 -49.99 18.56 7.64
N THR A 957 -49.58 19.45 6.73
CA THR A 957 -50.36 19.81 5.54
C THR A 957 -50.06 18.91 4.34
N GLU A 958 -51.10 18.61 3.56
CA GLU A 958 -50.97 17.88 2.29
C GLU A 958 -50.03 18.61 1.32
N HIS A 959 -50.15 19.95 1.22
CA HIS A 959 -49.37 20.78 0.30
C HIS A 959 -47.85 20.64 0.51
N PHE A 960 -47.33 20.75 1.74
CA PHE A 960 -45.91 20.52 2.00
C PHE A 960 -45.53 19.04 1.88
N THR A 961 -46.45 18.10 2.17
CA THR A 961 -46.18 16.67 1.99
C THR A 961 -45.99 16.29 0.52
N ILE A 962 -46.76 16.88 -0.40
CA ILE A 962 -46.57 16.70 -1.85
C ILE A 962 -45.24 17.30 -2.32
N ILE A 963 -44.83 18.44 -1.77
CA ILE A 963 -43.52 19.06 -2.08
C ILE A 963 -42.38 18.14 -1.60
N PHE A 964 -42.43 17.66 -0.36
CA PHE A 964 -41.47 16.70 0.20
C PHE A 964 -41.42 15.40 -0.61
N ASN A 965 -42.57 14.78 -0.88
CA ASN A 965 -42.64 13.50 -1.60
C ASN A 965 -42.19 13.64 -3.06
N THR A 966 -42.62 14.70 -3.76
CA THR A 966 -42.14 15.00 -5.12
C THR A 966 -40.64 15.24 -5.15
N PHE A 967 -40.08 15.93 -4.16
CA PHE A 967 -38.64 16.13 -4.05
C PHE A 967 -37.90 14.80 -3.88
N VAL A 968 -38.33 13.90 -3.00
CA VAL A 968 -37.72 12.57 -2.82
C VAL A 968 -37.89 11.68 -4.06
N MET A 969 -39.04 11.72 -4.75
CA MET A 969 -39.19 11.02 -6.04
C MET A 969 -38.21 11.57 -7.08
N MET A 970 -38.06 12.90 -7.18
CA MET A 970 -37.11 13.52 -8.10
C MET A 970 -35.65 13.22 -7.76
N THR A 971 -35.27 13.03 -6.50
CA THR A 971 -33.91 12.56 -6.16
C THR A 971 -33.74 11.09 -6.53
N LEU A 972 -34.66 10.20 -6.18
CA LEU A 972 -34.59 8.77 -6.54
C LEU A 972 -34.49 8.52 -8.06
N PHE A 973 -35.24 9.24 -8.89
CA PHE A 973 -35.09 9.11 -10.35
C PHE A 973 -33.81 9.80 -10.87
N ASN A 974 -33.34 10.87 -10.24
CA ASN A 974 -32.05 11.48 -10.57
C ASN A 974 -30.83 10.58 -10.21
N GLU A 975 -30.95 9.69 -9.21
CA GLU A 975 -29.92 8.71 -8.89
C GLU A 975 -29.62 7.78 -10.09
N ILE A 976 -30.68 7.32 -10.77
CA ILE A 976 -30.57 6.50 -12.00
C ILE A 976 -29.86 7.28 -13.11
N ASN A 977 -30.17 8.58 -13.28
CA ASN A 977 -29.46 9.45 -14.23
C ASN A 977 -27.97 9.63 -13.86
N ALA A 978 -27.66 9.73 -12.56
CA ALA A 978 -26.32 10.01 -12.07
C ALA A 978 -25.30 8.90 -12.37
N ARG A 979 -25.77 7.66 -12.61
CA ARG A 979 -24.96 6.53 -13.09
C ARG A 979 -24.15 6.82 -14.36
N LYS A 980 -24.61 7.75 -15.23
CA LYS A 980 -24.04 7.99 -16.56
C LYS A 980 -23.47 9.42 -16.70
N ILE A 981 -22.15 9.56 -16.55
CA ILE A 981 -21.45 10.87 -16.51
C ILE A 981 -20.84 11.36 -17.85
N HIS A 982 -20.57 10.46 -18.81
CA HIS A 982 -19.92 10.80 -20.10
C HIS A 982 -20.89 11.14 -21.24
N GLY A 983 -22.17 11.39 -20.96
CA GLY A 983 -23.19 11.69 -21.96
C GLY A 983 -23.73 10.47 -22.72
N GLN A 984 -23.58 9.27 -22.14
CA GLN A 984 -24.29 8.07 -22.60
C GLN A 984 -25.80 8.27 -22.39
N ARG A 985 -26.62 7.94 -23.40
CA ARG A 985 -28.09 8.13 -23.32
C ARG A 985 -28.82 7.02 -22.57
N ASN A 986 -28.38 5.77 -22.68
CA ASN A 986 -29.09 4.64 -22.05
C ASN A 986 -28.76 4.56 -20.54
N VAL A 987 -29.65 5.09 -19.69
CA VAL A 987 -29.50 5.06 -18.22
C VAL A 987 -29.84 3.70 -17.59
N PHE A 988 -30.63 2.87 -18.28
CA PHE A 988 -31.04 1.53 -17.82
C PHE A 988 -30.03 0.42 -18.17
N GLU A 989 -29.05 0.74 -19.02
CA GLU A 989 -27.93 -0.16 -19.33
C GLU A 989 -27.23 -0.63 -18.04
N GLY A 990 -27.11 -1.95 -17.87
CA GLY A 990 -26.50 -2.55 -16.69
C GLY A 990 -27.19 -2.23 -15.36
N PHE A 991 -28.48 -1.91 -15.34
CA PHE A 991 -29.22 -1.63 -14.10
C PHE A 991 -29.24 -2.83 -13.14
N PHE A 992 -29.55 -4.02 -13.64
CA PHE A 992 -29.59 -5.26 -12.85
C PHE A 992 -28.21 -5.86 -12.53
N THR A 993 -27.11 -5.24 -13.01
CA THR A 993 -25.75 -5.77 -12.84
C THR A 993 -25.20 -5.59 -11.43
N ASN A 994 -25.68 -4.58 -10.67
CA ASN A 994 -25.33 -4.39 -9.26
C ASN A 994 -26.54 -4.63 -8.35
N PRO A 995 -26.59 -5.73 -7.57
CA PRO A 995 -27.70 -6.00 -6.68
C PRO A 995 -27.81 -5.02 -5.51
N ILE A 996 -26.72 -4.35 -5.13
CA ILE A 996 -26.72 -3.34 -4.06
C ILE A 996 -27.53 -2.12 -4.50
N PHE A 997 -27.33 -1.66 -5.74
CA PHE A 997 -27.99 -0.47 -6.29
C PHE A 997 -29.52 -0.60 -6.29
N TYR A 998 -30.07 -1.61 -6.97
CA TYR A 998 -31.54 -1.73 -7.05
C TYR A 998 -32.19 -2.08 -5.70
N SER A 999 -31.47 -2.78 -4.81
CA SER A 999 -32.00 -3.11 -3.47
C SER A 999 -32.10 -1.87 -2.59
N ILE A 1000 -31.13 -0.96 -2.66
CA ILE A 1000 -31.20 0.34 -1.96
C ILE A 1000 -32.31 1.19 -2.59
N TRP A 1001 -32.36 1.31 -3.92
CA TRP A 1001 -33.36 2.12 -4.61
C TRP A 1001 -34.81 1.71 -4.29
N VAL A 1002 -35.11 0.40 -4.37
CA VAL A 1002 -36.43 -0.15 -4.00
C VAL A 1002 -36.68 -0.03 -2.49
N GLY A 1003 -35.66 -0.25 -1.66
CA GLY A 1003 -35.77 -0.09 -0.20
C GLY A 1003 -36.15 1.33 0.21
N THR A 1004 -35.50 2.33 -0.38
CA THR A 1004 -35.80 3.75 -0.13
C THR A 1004 -37.18 4.15 -0.67
N LEU A 1005 -37.59 3.62 -1.83
CA LEU A 1005 -38.94 3.85 -2.37
C LEU A 1005 -40.03 3.31 -1.42
N LEU A 1006 -39.87 2.10 -0.89
CA LEU A 1006 -40.78 1.50 0.09
C LEU A 1006 -40.75 2.24 1.44
N ALA A 1007 -39.57 2.66 1.90
CA ALA A 1007 -39.43 3.44 3.13
C ALA A 1007 -40.10 4.82 3.01
N GLN A 1008 -39.97 5.50 1.87
CA GLN A 1008 -40.64 6.77 1.60
C GLN A 1008 -42.16 6.61 1.58
N ALA A 1009 -42.68 5.54 0.96
CA ALA A 1009 -44.12 5.23 0.99
C ALA A 1009 -44.62 4.98 2.42
N PHE A 1010 -43.86 4.25 3.24
CA PHE A 1010 -44.20 4.03 4.65
C PHE A 1010 -44.16 5.32 5.48
N ILE A 1011 -43.14 6.17 5.29
CA ILE A 1011 -43.00 7.46 5.98
C ILE A 1011 -44.17 8.39 5.66
N VAL A 1012 -44.55 8.52 4.39
CA VAL A 1012 -45.67 9.40 3.98
C VAL A 1012 -47.02 8.86 4.44
N GLN A 1013 -47.23 7.54 4.46
CA GLN A 1013 -48.53 6.95 4.81
C GLN A 1013 -48.75 6.78 6.33
N PHE A 1014 -47.68 6.57 7.11
CA PHE A 1014 -47.76 6.21 8.54
C PHE A 1014 -46.89 7.07 9.47
N GLY A 1015 -45.96 7.87 8.93
CA GLY A 1015 -45.01 8.67 9.71
C GLY A 1015 -45.51 10.05 10.15
N GLY A 1016 -46.82 10.33 10.02
CA GLY A 1016 -47.39 11.67 9.96
C GLY A 1016 -46.91 12.65 11.04
N ALA A 1017 -47.11 12.30 12.31
CA ALA A 1017 -46.71 13.15 13.45
C ALA A 1017 -45.19 13.29 13.65
N ALA A 1018 -44.40 12.30 13.22
CA ALA A 1018 -42.94 12.28 13.44
C ALA A 1018 -42.15 12.95 12.30
N PHE A 1019 -42.66 12.88 11.07
CA PHE A 1019 -42.04 13.45 9.87
C PHE A 1019 -42.77 14.71 9.35
N SER A 1020 -43.81 15.17 10.06
CA SER A 1020 -44.69 16.27 9.65
C SER A 1020 -45.27 16.03 8.24
N THR A 1021 -45.93 14.89 8.05
CA THR A 1021 -46.50 14.46 6.76
C THR A 1021 -47.98 14.12 6.87
N HIS A 1022 -48.72 14.27 5.76
CA HIS A 1022 -50.12 13.87 5.62
C HIS A 1022 -50.24 12.66 4.68
N ALA A 1023 -51.19 11.76 4.93
CA ALA A 1023 -51.40 10.57 4.09
C ALA A 1023 -51.92 10.96 2.70
N LEU A 1024 -51.08 10.82 1.67
CA LEU A 1024 -51.40 11.24 0.30
C LEU A 1024 -52.35 10.26 -0.41
N THR A 1025 -53.27 10.80 -1.22
CA THR A 1025 -54.16 10.02 -2.09
C THR A 1025 -53.40 9.37 -3.26
N LEU A 1026 -53.99 8.34 -3.89
CA LEU A 1026 -53.39 7.66 -5.04
C LEU A 1026 -53.12 8.62 -6.22
N GLU A 1027 -53.97 9.64 -6.40
CA GLU A 1027 -53.79 10.66 -7.43
C GLU A 1027 -52.62 11.61 -7.12
N GLN A 1028 -52.52 12.08 -5.88
CA GLN A 1028 -51.38 12.88 -5.41
C GLN A 1028 -50.05 12.09 -5.55
N TRP A 1029 -50.07 10.79 -5.26
CA TRP A 1029 -48.95 9.89 -5.53
C TRP A 1029 -48.60 9.78 -7.02
N CYS A 1030 -49.59 9.69 -7.91
CA CYS A 1030 -49.36 9.68 -9.36
C CYS A 1030 -48.72 10.99 -9.84
N TRP A 1031 -49.12 12.16 -9.32
CA TRP A 1031 -48.47 13.44 -9.60
C TRP A 1031 -47.01 13.48 -9.11
N CYS A 1032 -46.74 13.04 -7.87
CA CYS A 1032 -45.37 12.94 -7.34
C CYS A 1032 -44.47 12.06 -8.23
N LEU A 1033 -44.98 10.91 -8.68
CA LEU A 1033 -44.27 9.99 -9.56
C LEU A 1033 -44.09 10.54 -10.98
N PHE A 1034 -45.07 11.28 -11.51
CA PHE A 1034 -44.98 11.93 -12.82
C PHE A 1034 -43.85 12.96 -12.86
N PHE A 1035 -43.78 13.87 -11.89
CA PHE A 1035 -42.69 14.84 -11.77
C PHE A 1035 -41.32 14.16 -11.56
N GLY A 1036 -41.29 13.07 -10.79
CA GLY A 1036 -40.13 12.20 -10.62
C GLY A 1036 -39.63 11.62 -11.95
N PHE A 1037 -40.50 10.94 -12.70
CA PHE A 1037 -40.19 10.36 -14.01
C PHE A 1037 -39.76 11.43 -15.04
N GLY A 1038 -40.33 12.64 -14.95
CA GLY A 1038 -39.92 13.78 -15.75
C GLY A 1038 -38.43 14.14 -15.63
N THR A 1039 -37.77 13.85 -14.49
CA THR A 1039 -36.30 14.03 -14.37
C THR A 1039 -35.51 13.12 -15.33
N LEU A 1040 -36.01 11.93 -15.66
CA LEU A 1040 -35.38 11.00 -16.62
C LEU A 1040 -35.48 11.56 -18.04
N LEU A 1041 -36.66 12.04 -18.43
CA LEU A 1041 -36.90 12.67 -19.73
C LEU A 1041 -36.09 13.96 -19.89
N TRP A 1042 -36.09 14.80 -18.85
CA TRP A 1042 -35.30 16.04 -18.83
C TRP A 1042 -33.79 15.75 -18.90
N SER A 1043 -33.31 14.68 -18.27
CA SER A 1043 -31.92 14.23 -18.40
C SER A 1043 -31.53 14.03 -19.87
N GLN A 1044 -32.38 13.35 -20.66
CA GLN A 1044 -32.13 13.14 -22.08
C GLN A 1044 -32.02 14.47 -22.85
N ILE A 1045 -32.91 15.43 -22.58
CA ILE A 1045 -32.84 16.79 -23.15
C ILE A 1045 -31.52 17.46 -22.78
N VAL A 1046 -31.13 17.43 -21.50
CA VAL A 1046 -29.85 17.96 -21.01
C VAL A 1046 -28.66 17.27 -21.69
N THR A 1047 -28.71 15.95 -21.99
CA THR A 1047 -27.62 15.28 -22.74
C THR A 1047 -27.43 15.88 -24.13
N THR A 1048 -28.50 16.27 -24.83
CA THR A 1048 -28.41 16.82 -26.20
C THR A 1048 -27.68 18.16 -26.27
N VAL A 1049 -27.70 18.96 -25.19
CA VAL A 1049 -27.08 20.30 -25.17
C VAL A 1049 -25.55 20.18 -25.29
N PRO A 1050 -24.93 20.73 -26.35
CA PRO A 1050 -23.50 20.50 -26.63
C PRO A 1050 -22.60 21.28 -25.68
N THR A 1051 -21.66 20.58 -25.03
CA THR A 1051 -20.75 21.11 -24.00
C THR A 1051 -19.86 22.27 -24.46
N ARG A 1052 -19.76 22.52 -25.78
CA ARG A 1052 -19.08 23.70 -26.35
C ARG A 1052 -19.75 25.04 -26.00
N LYS A 1053 -21.06 25.05 -25.70
CA LYS A 1053 -21.81 26.26 -25.30
C LYS A 1053 -21.58 26.69 -23.84
N ILE A 1054 -20.89 25.88 -23.02
CA ILE A 1054 -20.68 26.16 -21.59
C ILE A 1054 -19.30 26.83 -21.38
N PRO A 1055 -19.24 28.01 -20.73
CA PRO A 1055 -17.99 28.72 -20.48
C PRO A 1055 -16.92 27.88 -19.78
N LYS A 1056 -15.64 28.12 -20.12
CA LYS A 1056 -14.50 27.36 -19.57
C LYS A 1056 -14.38 27.46 -18.04
N ILE A 1057 -14.94 28.51 -17.44
CA ILE A 1057 -14.97 28.84 -16.00
C ILE A 1057 -15.69 27.75 -15.18
N PHE A 1058 -16.71 27.08 -15.74
CA PHE A 1058 -17.52 26.08 -15.03
C PHE A 1058 -16.84 24.70 -14.81
N SER A 1059 -15.53 24.55 -15.04
CA SER A 1059 -14.78 23.34 -14.65
C SER A 1059 -14.02 23.54 -13.34
N TRP A 1060 -14.52 22.96 -12.25
CA TRP A 1060 -14.03 23.15 -10.88
C TRP A 1060 -12.93 22.13 -10.52
N GLY A 1061 -11.90 22.58 -9.78
CA GLY A 1061 -10.84 21.70 -9.26
C GLY A 1061 -9.59 21.62 -10.15
N ARG A 1062 -9.27 22.67 -10.91
CA ARG A 1062 -7.97 22.85 -11.58
C ARG A 1062 -6.91 23.33 -10.57
N GLY A 1063 -5.63 23.02 -10.83
CA GLY A 1063 -4.48 23.41 -10.01
C GLY A 1063 -3.50 22.25 -9.82
N HIS A 1064 -2.39 22.50 -9.15
CA HIS A 1064 -1.27 21.55 -9.05
C HIS A 1064 -1.27 20.81 -7.68
N PRO A 1065 -0.91 19.51 -7.60
CA PRO A 1065 -0.85 18.77 -6.34
C PRO A 1065 0.03 19.46 -5.27
N ASP A 1066 1.18 19.98 -5.70
CA ASP A 1066 2.18 20.61 -4.83
C ASP A 1066 1.60 21.87 -4.14
N GLU A 1067 0.83 22.71 -4.87
CA GLU A 1067 0.08 23.84 -4.30
C GLU A 1067 -0.98 23.39 -3.27
N TYR A 1068 -1.49 22.16 -3.40
CA TYR A 1068 -2.48 21.59 -2.49
C TYR A 1068 -1.85 21.03 -1.21
N ALA A 1069 -0.57 20.63 -1.26
CA ALA A 1069 0.21 20.32 -0.06
C ALA A 1069 0.51 21.60 0.74
N GLU A 1070 1.11 22.63 0.11
CA GLU A 1070 1.38 23.92 0.76
C GLU A 1070 0.12 24.52 1.41
N THR A 1071 -1.02 24.49 0.71
CA THR A 1071 -2.29 25.01 1.25
C THR A 1071 -2.94 24.16 2.34
N MET A 1072 -2.43 22.95 2.64
CA MET A 1072 -2.72 22.23 3.88
C MET A 1072 -1.71 22.54 4.99
N HIS A 1073 -0.42 22.69 4.69
CA HIS A 1073 0.62 22.96 5.70
C HIS A 1073 0.41 24.28 6.46
N LEU A 1074 -0.15 25.29 5.79
CA LEU A 1074 -0.62 26.55 6.42
C LEU A 1074 -1.65 26.37 7.57
N GLY A 1075 -2.20 25.16 7.77
CA GLY A 1075 -3.05 24.82 8.92
C GLY A 1075 -2.32 24.30 10.16
N GLU A 1076 -1.05 23.85 10.02
CA GLU A 1076 -0.29 23.18 11.09
C GLU A 1076 1.06 23.85 11.43
N GLU A 1077 1.54 24.78 10.59
CA GLU A 1077 2.81 25.48 10.82
C GLU A 1077 2.84 26.27 12.14
N LYS A 1078 3.97 26.15 12.86
CA LYS A 1078 4.36 27.13 13.87
C LYS A 1078 4.75 28.43 13.15
N PHE A 1079 4.28 29.55 13.65
CA PHE A 1079 4.59 30.87 13.11
C PHE A 1079 6.09 31.18 13.19
N ASP A 1080 6.74 31.31 12.03
CA ASP A 1080 8.09 31.82 11.87
C ASP A 1080 8.02 33.33 11.55
N PRO A 1081 8.57 34.23 12.38
CA PRO A 1081 8.32 35.68 12.26
C PRO A 1081 8.86 36.35 11.00
N ASP A 1082 9.85 35.76 10.32
CA ASP A 1082 10.55 36.39 9.18
C ASP A 1082 9.97 36.03 7.79
N SER A 1083 8.83 35.33 7.74
CA SER A 1083 8.19 34.91 6.47
C SER A 1083 7.26 35.99 5.89
N ASP A 1084 7.70 36.68 4.83
CA ASP A 1084 7.05 37.86 4.24
C ASP A 1084 5.74 37.56 3.45
N LYS A 1085 5.29 36.30 3.39
CA LYS A 1085 4.10 35.84 2.63
C LYS A 1085 2.78 36.07 3.40
N LYS A 1086 2.25 37.30 3.42
CA LYS A 1086 0.95 37.66 4.06
C LYS A 1086 -0.26 36.90 3.46
N PRO A 1087 -0.96 36.01 4.21
CA PRO A 1087 -2.21 35.39 3.76
C PRO A 1087 -3.44 36.24 4.13
N ARG A 1088 -4.61 35.94 3.54
CA ARG A 1088 -5.86 36.69 3.76
C ARG A 1088 -6.46 36.41 5.15
N ALA A 1089 -6.32 37.39 6.05
CA ALA A 1089 -6.70 37.28 7.47
C ALA A 1089 -8.13 36.80 7.77
N GLY A 1090 -9.10 37.07 6.88
CA GLY A 1090 -10.51 36.65 7.06
C GLY A 1090 -10.71 35.12 7.14
N GLN A 1091 -9.98 34.35 6.32
CA GLN A 1091 -10.08 32.88 6.38
C GLN A 1091 -9.48 32.34 7.69
N ILE A 1092 -8.37 32.92 8.14
CA ILE A 1092 -7.70 32.58 9.40
C ILE A 1092 -8.62 32.90 10.60
N LEU A 1093 -9.39 33.99 10.54
CA LEU A 1093 -10.37 34.34 11.59
C LEU A 1093 -11.52 33.33 11.68
N TRP A 1094 -12.06 32.85 10.56
CA TRP A 1094 -13.16 31.87 10.58
C TRP A 1094 -12.70 30.46 10.98
N ILE A 1095 -11.51 30.03 10.51
CA ILE A 1095 -10.84 28.82 11.00
C ILE A 1095 -10.54 28.95 12.50
N ARG A 1096 -10.08 30.12 12.98
CA ARG A 1096 -9.93 30.40 14.41
C ARG A 1096 -11.27 30.35 15.15
N GLY A 1097 -12.38 30.75 14.54
CA GLY A 1097 -13.72 30.60 15.12
C GLY A 1097 -14.08 29.14 15.39
N LEU A 1098 -14.10 28.31 14.35
CA LEU A 1098 -14.39 26.88 14.44
C LEU A 1098 -13.39 26.13 15.35
N THR A 1099 -12.08 26.39 15.22
CA THR A 1099 -11.07 25.73 16.07
C THR A 1099 -11.08 26.24 17.52
N ARG A 1100 -11.56 27.46 17.79
CA ARG A 1100 -11.81 27.98 19.16
C ARG A 1100 -13.03 27.33 19.79
N LEU A 1101 -14.11 27.10 19.03
CA LEU A 1101 -15.24 26.27 19.45
C LEU A 1101 -14.80 24.82 19.72
N GLN A 1102 -14.09 24.19 18.80
CA GLN A 1102 -13.54 22.84 19.00
C GLN A 1102 -12.58 22.79 20.20
N THR A 1103 -11.76 23.82 20.46
CA THR A 1103 -10.86 23.83 21.63
C THR A 1103 -11.57 24.18 22.94
N GLN A 1104 -12.68 24.91 22.92
CA GLN A 1104 -13.57 25.08 24.08
C GLN A 1104 -14.35 23.79 24.39
N LEU A 1105 -14.90 23.12 23.37
CA LEU A 1105 -15.45 21.76 23.51
C LEU A 1105 -14.38 20.77 24.00
N ARG A 1106 -13.11 20.90 23.57
CA ARG A 1106 -11.97 20.13 24.10
C ARG A 1106 -11.54 20.54 25.52
N VAL A 1107 -11.92 21.73 26.01
CA VAL A 1107 -11.82 22.11 27.42
C VAL A 1107 -12.94 21.44 28.23
N ILE A 1108 -14.17 21.42 27.71
CA ILE A 1108 -15.32 20.76 28.35
C ILE A 1108 -15.11 19.24 28.40
N ARG A 1109 -14.71 18.58 27.30
CA ARG A 1109 -14.33 17.16 27.27
C ARG A 1109 -13.20 16.84 28.25
N ALA A 1110 -12.22 17.73 28.42
CA ALA A 1110 -11.14 17.57 29.40
C ALA A 1110 -11.57 17.82 30.87
N PHE A 1111 -12.72 18.47 31.10
CA PHE A 1111 -13.34 18.57 32.41
C PHE A 1111 -14.22 17.33 32.68
N LYS A 1112 -15.02 16.91 31.70
CA LYS A 1112 -15.89 15.73 31.79
C LYS A 1112 -15.10 14.44 31.96
N SER A 1113 -13.97 14.27 31.26
CA SER A 1113 -13.10 13.11 31.45
C SER A 1113 -12.46 13.06 32.85
N THR A 1114 -12.40 14.19 33.58
CA THR A 1114 -11.93 14.23 34.98
C THR A 1114 -13.05 13.93 35.98
N LEU A 1115 -14.32 14.04 35.55
CA LEU A 1115 -15.49 13.56 36.27
C LEU A 1115 -15.72 12.05 36.02
N GLU A 1116 -15.51 11.58 34.78
CA GLU A 1116 -15.56 10.16 34.43
C GLU A 1116 -14.43 9.38 35.18
N ASP A 1117 -13.21 9.94 35.25
CA ASP A 1117 -12.11 9.48 36.15
C ASP A 1117 -12.52 9.37 37.64
N LEU A 1118 -13.54 10.12 38.08
CA LEU A 1118 -14.03 10.18 39.47
C LEU A 1118 -15.22 9.25 39.72
N GLU A 1119 -16.11 9.08 38.73
CA GLU A 1119 -17.22 8.13 38.79
C GLU A 1119 -16.73 6.68 38.61
N GLU A 1120 -15.77 6.45 37.73
CA GLU A 1120 -15.15 5.13 37.55
C GLU A 1120 -14.49 4.67 38.87
N ARG A 1121 -13.73 5.56 39.53
CA ARG A 1121 -13.18 5.33 40.89
C ARG A 1121 -14.24 5.07 41.96
N ARG A 1122 -15.44 5.68 41.85
CA ARG A 1122 -16.57 5.38 42.75
C ARG A 1122 -17.19 4.00 42.47
N SER A 1123 -17.33 3.62 41.20
CA SER A 1123 -17.89 2.32 40.80
C SER A 1123 -17.00 1.15 41.23
N VAL A 1124 -15.67 1.27 41.09
CA VAL A 1124 -14.70 0.26 41.51
C VAL A 1124 -14.74 0.06 43.04
N HIS A 1125 -14.89 1.14 43.82
CA HIS A 1125 -15.07 1.05 45.27
C HIS A 1125 -16.38 0.37 45.69
N SER A 1126 -17.44 0.46 44.88
CA SER A 1126 -18.71 -0.23 45.15
C SER A 1126 -18.61 -1.74 44.93
N MET A 1127 -18.03 -2.19 43.81
CA MET A 1127 -17.95 -3.64 43.52
C MET A 1127 -16.97 -4.38 44.43
N HIS A 1128 -15.88 -3.74 44.87
CA HIS A 1128 -14.93 -4.39 45.79
C HIS A 1128 -15.49 -4.69 47.19
N SER A 1129 -16.56 -4.01 47.64
CA SER A 1129 -17.14 -4.28 48.98
C SER A 1129 -18.04 -5.52 49.00
N LEU A 1130 -18.67 -5.85 47.87
CA LEU A 1130 -19.59 -7.00 47.77
C LEU A 1130 -18.87 -8.33 47.58
N HIS A 1131 -17.76 -8.36 46.83
CA HIS A 1131 -17.08 -9.63 46.52
C HIS A 1131 -16.22 -10.18 47.69
N SER A 1132 -15.95 -9.36 48.71
CA SER A 1132 -15.21 -9.75 49.92
C SER A 1132 -16.05 -10.58 50.91
N LEU A 1133 -17.36 -10.33 50.97
CA LEU A 1133 -18.26 -10.86 52.00
C LEU A 1133 -18.66 -12.35 51.86
N ARG A 1134 -18.12 -13.08 50.87
CA ARG A 1134 -18.55 -14.47 50.57
C ARG A 1134 -17.47 -15.55 50.73
N SER A 1135 -16.27 -15.23 51.23
CA SER A 1135 -15.15 -16.19 51.29
C SER A 1135 -14.25 -16.07 52.54
N SER A 1136 -14.80 -16.23 53.75
CA SER A 1136 -14.05 -16.79 54.90
C SER A 1136 -14.98 -17.02 56.11
N ARG A 1137 -15.36 -18.28 56.38
CA ARG A 1137 -16.13 -18.63 57.58
C ARG A 1137 -15.82 -20.05 58.09
N SER A 1138 -14.64 -20.24 58.70
CA SER A 1138 -14.33 -21.44 59.50
C SER A 1138 -13.09 -21.27 60.39
N HIS A 1139 -13.20 -21.72 61.65
CA HIS A 1139 -12.14 -22.08 62.62
C HIS A 1139 -11.13 -21.05 63.18
N THR A 1140 -11.61 -20.31 64.18
CA THR A 1140 -11.14 -20.33 65.59
C THR A 1140 -9.69 -20.78 65.93
N GLY A 1141 -8.91 -19.89 66.57
CA GLY A 1141 -7.70 -20.19 67.37
C GLY A 1141 -7.19 -18.93 68.11
N PRO A 1142 -6.71 -19.00 69.38
CA PRO A 1142 -6.43 -17.81 70.19
C PRO A 1142 -5.00 -17.24 70.16
N ARG A 1143 -4.92 -15.94 70.49
CA ARG A 1143 -3.75 -15.07 70.84
C ARG A 1143 -2.94 -15.59 72.06
N PRO A 1144 -1.64 -15.22 72.29
CA PRO A 1144 -1.27 -13.85 72.76
C PRO A 1144 0.16 -13.28 72.46
N LEU A 1145 0.30 -11.94 72.61
CA LEU A 1145 1.38 -11.10 73.23
C LEU A 1145 2.89 -11.31 72.86
N SER A 1146 3.82 -10.34 72.92
CA SER A 1146 3.81 -8.87 73.16
C SER A 1146 5.18 -8.18 72.95
N ASP A 1147 5.17 -6.93 72.42
CA ASP A 1147 6.00 -5.74 72.76
C ASP A 1147 7.54 -5.61 72.55
N ILE A 1148 7.98 -4.32 72.62
CA ILE A 1148 9.33 -3.74 72.89
C ILE A 1148 10.15 -3.13 71.70
N THR A 1149 9.84 -1.85 71.41
CA THR A 1149 10.70 -0.64 71.18
C THR A 1149 11.72 -0.47 70.01
N PHE A 1150 12.07 0.81 69.78
CA PHE A 1150 12.91 1.44 68.74
C PHE A 1150 14.03 2.31 69.41
N ILE A 1151 14.76 3.14 68.62
CA ILE A 1151 15.69 4.26 69.00
C ILE A 1151 17.16 3.80 69.22
N ASP A 1152 18.25 4.49 68.81
CA ASP A 1152 18.47 5.77 68.09
C ASP A 1152 19.45 5.56 66.88
N GLU A 1153 20.25 6.47 66.25
CA GLU A 1153 20.62 7.90 66.44
C GLU A 1153 20.92 8.60 65.06
N ASP A 1154 21.69 9.69 65.03
CA ASP A 1154 22.13 10.49 63.86
C ASP A 1154 23.66 10.23 63.57
N PRO A 1155 24.58 11.07 62.97
CA PRO A 1155 24.59 12.54 62.82
C PRO A 1155 25.11 13.14 61.47
N VAL A 1156 25.14 14.49 61.40
CA VAL A 1156 25.64 15.32 60.28
C VAL A 1156 26.45 16.53 60.80
N LYS A 1157 27.59 16.93 60.15
CA LYS A 1157 27.99 18.36 59.94
C LYS A 1157 29.28 18.65 59.09
N THR A 1158 29.32 19.92 58.65
CA THR A 1158 30.26 20.73 57.84
C THR A 1158 31.47 21.31 58.68
N PRO A 1159 32.45 22.16 58.23
CA PRO A 1159 32.40 23.17 57.14
C PRO A 1159 33.74 23.58 56.39
N THR A 1160 33.66 24.71 55.68
CA THR A 1160 34.68 25.53 54.93
C THR A 1160 35.29 26.68 55.78
N PRO A 1161 36.11 27.63 55.26
CA PRO A 1161 37.27 27.59 54.33
C PRO A 1161 38.51 28.42 54.80
N MET A 1162 39.69 28.27 54.15
CA MET A 1162 40.82 29.23 54.13
C MET A 1162 41.93 28.76 53.12
N ASN A 1163 42.91 29.53 52.62
CA ASN A 1163 43.24 30.97 52.64
C ASN A 1163 44.07 31.39 51.37
N ASN A 1164 44.76 32.54 51.41
CA ASN A 1164 45.46 33.32 50.36
C ASN A 1164 46.81 32.80 49.79
N SER A 1165 47.06 33.20 48.52
CA SER A 1165 48.27 33.89 47.97
C SER A 1165 49.28 33.23 46.97
N PHE A 1166 49.41 33.94 45.83
CA PHE A 1166 50.58 34.24 44.96
C PHE A 1166 51.55 33.19 44.34
N LEU A 1167 51.63 33.30 43.00
CA LEU A 1167 52.83 33.31 42.11
C LEU A 1167 53.58 32.03 41.64
N THR A 1168 54.03 32.15 40.38
CA THR A 1168 55.21 31.55 39.69
C THR A 1168 55.24 30.09 39.14
N LYS A 1169 55.43 30.04 37.81
CA LYS A 1169 56.17 29.06 36.98
C LYS A 1169 57.55 28.68 37.59
N PRO A 1170 58.18 27.49 37.32
CA PRO A 1170 58.63 27.02 35.98
C PRO A 1170 58.61 25.48 35.75
N SER A 1171 59.34 24.88 34.79
CA SER A 1171 59.20 24.93 33.30
C SER A 1171 60.15 23.91 32.62
N ARG A 1172 59.96 23.60 31.31
CA ARG A 1172 60.92 22.89 30.40
C ARG A 1172 61.18 21.38 30.72
N SER A 1173 61.75 20.52 29.86
CA SER A 1173 62.31 20.57 28.46
C SER A 1173 62.52 19.13 27.92
N THR A 1174 62.71 18.79 26.62
CA THR A 1174 62.32 19.31 25.27
C THR A 1174 62.85 18.33 24.19
N LEU A 1175 62.23 18.26 23.00
CA LEU A 1175 62.77 17.70 21.71
C LEU A 1175 62.96 16.15 21.66
N SER A 1176 63.04 15.46 20.50
CA SER A 1176 63.11 15.87 19.06
C SER A 1176 62.59 14.78 18.09
N ILE A 1177 62.26 15.19 16.86
CA ILE A 1177 62.04 14.37 15.62
C ILE A 1177 63.41 14.24 14.86
N PRO A 1178 63.67 13.47 13.75
CA PRO A 1178 62.76 12.96 12.70
C PRO A 1178 63.08 11.58 12.01
N ASN A 1179 62.37 11.33 10.90
CA ASN A 1179 62.67 10.49 9.72
C ASN A 1179 62.22 9.00 9.61
N ASP A 1180 61.71 8.69 8.40
CA ASP A 1180 61.40 7.41 7.74
C ASP A 1180 62.49 7.15 6.66
N PRO A 1181 62.92 5.90 6.32
CA PRO A 1181 62.26 5.14 5.22
C PRO A 1181 62.37 3.58 5.20
N ASN A 1182 61.36 2.91 4.62
CA ASN A 1182 61.41 1.69 3.78
C ASN A 1182 62.43 0.52 4.07
N ARG A 1183 61.93 -0.68 4.46
CA ARG A 1183 62.02 -1.95 3.66
C ARG A 1183 61.53 -3.26 4.36
N ARG A 1184 60.72 -4.04 3.61
CA ARG A 1184 60.72 -5.52 3.35
C ARG A 1184 60.98 -6.60 4.44
N THR A 1185 60.38 -7.78 4.18
CA THR A 1185 60.82 -9.19 4.51
C THR A 1185 60.77 -9.66 5.99
N VAL A 1186 60.52 -10.95 6.36
CA VAL A 1186 59.84 -12.13 5.74
C VAL A 1186 59.64 -13.24 6.82
N THR A 1187 58.94 -14.36 6.52
CA THR A 1187 58.76 -15.61 7.35
C THR A 1187 57.95 -15.46 8.67
N ALA A 1188 56.98 -16.34 8.99
CA ALA A 1188 57.01 -17.73 9.51
C ALA A 1188 57.38 -17.81 11.02
N SER A 1189 57.04 -18.85 11.82
CA SER A 1189 56.61 -20.23 11.54
C SER A 1189 55.86 -20.90 12.72
N SER A 1190 55.25 -22.09 12.49
CA SER A 1190 54.97 -23.17 13.49
C SER A 1190 54.00 -22.85 14.65
N SER A 1191 53.35 -23.80 15.36
CA SER A 1191 53.49 -25.27 15.47
C SER A 1191 52.08 -25.91 15.63
N LEU A 1192 51.79 -27.15 15.17
CA LEU A 1192 51.83 -28.44 15.90
C LEU A 1192 50.98 -28.45 17.22
N ILE A 1193 50.21 -29.48 17.58
CA ILE A 1193 50.24 -30.90 17.14
C ILE A 1193 48.87 -31.63 17.39
N THR A 1194 48.51 -32.57 16.50
CA THR A 1194 47.85 -33.92 16.65
C THR A 1194 47.03 -34.31 17.93
N ASP A 1195 46.09 -35.28 17.96
CA ASP A 1195 45.67 -36.33 17.00
C ASP A 1195 44.34 -37.06 17.40
N LEU A 1196 43.82 -37.94 16.51
CA LEU A 1196 43.04 -39.21 16.74
C LEU A 1196 41.76 -39.21 17.67
N SER A 1197 40.81 -40.17 17.63
CA SER A 1197 40.26 -41.09 16.59
C SER A 1197 39.04 -41.89 17.15
N LYS A 1198 38.24 -42.53 16.27
CA LYS A 1198 37.23 -43.62 16.54
C LYS A 1198 35.92 -43.19 17.25
N ILE A 1199 34.67 -43.53 16.85
CA ILE A 1199 34.03 -44.79 16.35
C ILE A 1199 33.90 -45.85 17.48
N PRO A 1200 32.79 -46.61 17.71
CA PRO A 1200 31.47 -46.75 17.01
C PRO A 1200 30.20 -46.74 17.95
N HIS A 1201 29.02 -47.18 17.42
CA HIS A 1201 27.84 -47.76 18.11
C HIS A 1201 26.92 -46.81 18.97
N GLU A 1202 25.61 -47.03 19.17
CA GLU A 1202 24.65 -48.04 18.62
C GLU A 1202 23.16 -47.62 18.72
N THR A 1203 22.28 -48.39 18.03
CA THR A 1203 20.83 -48.62 18.27
C THR A 1203 19.88 -47.42 18.43
N SER A 1204 18.94 -47.19 17.50
CA SER A 1204 17.63 -47.87 17.33
C SER A 1204 16.53 -47.42 18.29
N ILE A 1205 15.53 -46.70 17.77
CA ILE A 1205 14.18 -47.21 17.43
C ILE A 1205 13.65 -46.40 16.23
#